data_AF-V5BI97-F1
#
_entry.id   AF-V5BI97-F1
#
_cell.length_a   1.000
_cell.length_b   1.000
_cell.length_c   1.000
_cell.angle_alpha   90.00
_cell.angle_beta   90.00
_cell.angle_gamma   90.00
#
_symmetry.space_group_name_H-M   'P 1'
#
loop_
_entity.id
_entity.type
_entity.pdbx_description
1 polymer ?
#
loop_
_entity_poly.entity_id
_entity_poly.type
_entity_poly.pdbx_seq_one_letter_code
_entity_poly.pdbx_strand_id
1 'polypeptide(L)'
;MIQDYTTGGNKWNSAGSSDPVLCEEWMEVHKLVPAEEQSRRKRWLDHQLSDEQLQVRRAWLLQRSQDARRIHFSELGDLLAQLNDGVHPSDDEIQAIEDAIRADQKYHSIFEGITRQDVMKAMKATRFYIGATKEERMRSEQEALEALQKEEMDRLEEEAAHLAQEAFEELEAAGEEYVPFDEAADAEEEEYLKALEEEENAKMNPNEDDLEMAWELHKEEEEEEITENSEDGHREAMKKRQRTLEEAFSKEEYGGEMGDEDTDAVKGELVDDVKAALEDLVKDDGWKEDETSRWNAKQEEVEDSMAAANDFVLPLREVANPQYLKGYFTLMKYTPSVNLISTSQKRIWVVDHFTQCFYNLAKNNRIRKEHAAKKLIQLEKNVLDNTRLRMMFFDASHSYDVQFVNANERERFYETASAIRSVIRVFAPDLVGENDVKSRVIIDGTGANALSVICPDASSKPVKRQLVGECRINATRHLTEPISVWCGTFNIGGHRPPKRKEDLQRWMPRGKYEIYAIALQEASFRTHDNEWTDYVQDYLGEDYLPIASMFIWDIILLVMASKRSLLKITNIEGSTRGTVHKSACGNKGGIIISMQYLETSLCFCTCHLTARNEHFAMRNSMLEEIIGNIRLGILDADVTAQFDHVFFFGDFNYRCDVDVSKAETFIKSNNYEELLAHDQLIKQQNSAGILHGFLEPVIKFAPTYRLNVTSSEYVLKSSPSYCDRVLYKSMLDSWIKCTGYSSDPDLILSEHRPVSATFIVRCVRPVLSCFMKSQRPVPEFVFDDITVKEYTGGAIRKPTLCICARFAPNTEPILSRETNTATPIWKKETIPVLTSVTQVQEYLETRHILLVILEGSERREVKQGRGTGVITLKGRVIGKEDTHTEFETDIVFRGKSVGKLSGSFMWRALKHAKEE
;
A
#
# COMPACT_ATOMS: atom_id res chain seq x y z
N MET A 1 -48.02 12.46 71.14
CA MET A 1 -48.70 11.39 71.90
C MET A 1 -48.45 10.11 71.13
N ILE A 2 -47.54 9.20 71.49
CA ILE A 2 -47.12 8.54 72.73
C ILE A 2 -45.60 8.38 72.54
N GLN A 3 -44.66 8.81 73.39
CA GLN A 3 -44.53 8.60 74.82
C GLN A 3 -43.37 9.52 75.28
N ASP A 4 -43.58 10.27 76.37
CA ASP A 4 -42.47 10.62 77.26
C ASP A 4 -41.96 9.36 77.97
N TYR A 5 -40.76 9.46 78.59
CA TYR A 5 -40.00 8.47 79.38
C TYR A 5 -39.02 7.63 78.55
N THR A 6 -37.73 7.98 78.42
CA THR A 6 -36.72 8.34 79.44
C THR A 6 -35.62 9.16 78.73
N THR A 7 -35.20 10.39 79.02
CA THR A 7 -34.89 11.13 80.25
C THR A 7 -34.51 12.56 79.83
N GLY A 8 -35.03 13.61 80.49
CA GLY A 8 -34.45 14.96 80.47
C GLY A 8 -35.38 16.05 79.92
N GLY A 9 -36.20 16.64 80.81
CA GLY A 9 -37.29 17.56 80.47
C GLY A 9 -36.91 18.87 79.78
N ASN A 10 -37.87 19.41 79.03
CA ASN A 10 -38.40 20.74 79.32
C ASN A 10 -39.78 20.96 78.66
N LYS A 11 -40.70 21.46 79.49
CA LYS A 11 -42.09 21.83 79.19
C LYS A 11 -42.16 22.86 78.06
N TRP A 12 -43.25 22.87 77.28
CA TRP A 12 -44.18 24.01 77.19
C TRP A 12 -45.56 23.56 76.69
N ASN A 13 -46.57 24.11 77.36
CA ASN A 13 -48.00 23.81 77.24
C ASN A 13 -48.70 24.64 76.15
N SER A 14 -49.72 24.01 75.55
CA SER A 14 -51.07 24.52 75.24
C SER A 14 -51.30 25.77 74.38
N ALA A 15 -51.93 25.57 73.22
CA ALA A 15 -53.23 26.16 72.81
C ALA A 15 -53.69 25.44 71.51
N GLY A 16 -54.85 24.76 71.47
CA GLY A 16 -56.07 25.26 70.79
C GLY A 16 -55.88 25.33 69.27
N SER A 17 -56.56 24.61 68.38
CA SER A 17 -57.98 24.22 68.32
C SER A 17 -58.19 23.19 67.19
N SER A 18 -59.11 22.25 67.44
CA SER A 18 -59.99 21.55 66.47
C SER A 18 -59.82 21.87 64.97
N ASP A 19 -59.09 21.04 64.25
CA ASP A 19 -59.26 20.87 62.80
C ASP A 19 -59.30 19.37 62.46
N PRO A 20 -60.48 18.83 62.08
CA PRO A 20 -60.61 17.42 61.66
C PRO A 20 -59.73 17.10 60.44
N VAL A 21 -59.44 18.09 59.59
CA VAL A 21 -58.67 17.91 58.34
C VAL A 21 -57.21 17.61 58.64
N LEU A 22 -56.62 18.28 59.64
CA LEU A 22 -55.23 18.04 60.04
C LEU A 22 -55.02 16.66 60.69
N CYS A 23 -56.06 16.06 61.29
CA CYS A 23 -55.96 14.72 61.89
C CYS A 23 -56.04 13.61 60.83
N GLU A 24 -56.83 13.79 59.77
CA GLU A 24 -56.87 12.88 58.62
C GLU A 24 -55.60 13.00 57.77
N GLU A 25 -55.10 14.21 57.50
CA GLU A 25 -53.83 14.42 56.80
C GLU A 25 -52.65 13.83 57.59
N TRP A 26 -52.63 13.97 58.92
CA TRP A 26 -51.55 13.40 59.73
C TRP A 26 -51.56 11.86 59.72
N MET A 27 -52.74 11.21 59.69
CA MET A 27 -52.86 9.75 59.59
C MET A 27 -52.60 9.20 58.18
N GLU A 28 -52.88 9.98 57.12
CA GLU A 28 -52.50 9.64 55.73
C GLU A 28 -50.98 9.69 55.53
N VAL A 29 -50.31 10.71 56.06
CA VAL A 29 -48.85 10.89 55.93
C VAL A 29 -48.06 9.89 56.77
N HIS A 30 -48.64 9.34 57.84
CA HIS A 30 -47.96 8.42 58.78
C HIS A 30 -48.53 7.00 58.77
N LYS A 31 -49.06 6.52 57.64
CA LYS A 31 -49.36 5.08 57.45
C LYS A 31 -48.10 4.25 57.71
N LEU A 32 -48.24 3.20 58.53
CA LEU A 32 -47.18 2.21 58.75
C LEU A 32 -46.71 1.67 57.39
N VAL A 33 -45.43 1.86 57.09
CA VAL A 33 -44.80 1.40 55.86
C VAL A 33 -45.10 -0.10 55.70
N PRO A 34 -45.74 -0.54 54.59
CA PRO A 34 -46.08 -1.94 54.38
C PRO A 34 -44.87 -2.84 54.58
N ALA A 35 -45.05 -4.04 55.13
CA ALA A 35 -43.96 -4.98 55.42
C ALA A 35 -43.09 -5.28 54.18
N GLU A 36 -43.68 -5.17 53.00
CA GLU A 36 -43.01 -5.31 51.71
C GLU A 36 -42.02 -4.17 51.42
N GLU A 37 -42.40 -2.92 51.73
CA GLU A 37 -41.54 -1.75 51.56
C GLU A 37 -40.48 -1.67 52.67
N GLN A 38 -40.76 -2.16 53.89
CA GLN A 38 -39.73 -2.35 54.91
C GLN A 38 -38.70 -3.40 54.47
N SER A 39 -39.15 -4.50 53.84
CA SER A 39 -38.26 -5.53 53.29
C SER A 39 -37.47 -5.02 52.07
N ARG A 40 -38.04 -4.11 51.28
CA ARG A 40 -37.35 -3.44 50.16
C ARG A 40 -36.29 -2.47 50.66
N ARG A 41 -36.59 -1.69 51.70
CA ARG A 41 -35.64 -0.76 52.35
C ARG A 41 -34.53 -1.50 53.07
N LYS A 42 -34.82 -2.63 53.71
CA LYS A 42 -33.81 -3.52 54.31
C LYS A 42 -32.90 -4.12 53.23
N ARG A 43 -33.46 -4.63 52.13
CA ARG A 43 -32.68 -5.08 50.97
C ARG A 43 -31.82 -3.95 50.38
N TRP A 44 -32.35 -2.73 50.28
CA TRP A 44 -31.59 -1.57 49.79
C TRP A 44 -30.44 -1.18 50.74
N LEU A 45 -30.66 -1.25 52.06
CA LEU A 45 -29.63 -0.98 53.07
C LEU A 45 -28.55 -2.07 53.09
N ASP A 46 -28.95 -3.34 52.97
CA ASP A 46 -28.04 -4.50 52.91
C ASP A 46 -27.22 -4.56 51.60
N HIS A 47 -27.63 -3.79 50.56
CA HIS A 47 -26.91 -3.64 49.29
C HIS A 47 -26.14 -2.31 49.17
N GLN A 48 -26.07 -1.50 50.24
CA GLN A 48 -25.17 -0.35 50.26
C GLN A 48 -23.73 -0.87 50.23
N LEU A 49 -22.97 -0.42 49.23
CA LEU A 49 -21.54 -0.68 49.15
C LEU A 49 -20.88 -0.15 50.44
N SER A 50 -20.03 -0.96 51.06
CA SER A 50 -19.21 -0.50 52.20
C SER A 50 -18.39 0.74 51.81
N ASP A 51 -17.95 1.54 52.78
CA ASP A 51 -17.11 2.72 52.51
C ASP A 51 -15.87 2.36 51.68
N GLU A 52 -15.30 1.17 51.91
CA GLU A 52 -14.18 0.62 51.15
C GLU A 52 -14.57 0.29 49.70
N GLN A 53 -15.74 -0.30 49.48
CA GLN A 53 -16.28 -0.55 48.13
C GLN A 53 -16.73 0.75 47.42
N LEU A 54 -17.22 1.76 48.14
CA LEU A 54 -17.49 3.08 47.61
C LEU A 54 -16.19 3.80 47.25
N GLN A 55 -15.12 3.59 48.00
CA GLN A 55 -13.81 4.13 47.71
C GLN A 55 -13.18 3.44 46.50
N VAL A 56 -13.30 2.11 46.38
CA VAL A 56 -12.94 1.34 45.18
C VAL A 56 -13.78 1.76 43.98
N ARG A 57 -15.09 1.95 44.14
CA ARG A 57 -15.97 2.41 43.07
C ARG A 57 -15.72 3.86 42.68
N ARG A 58 -15.40 4.74 43.63
CA ARG A 58 -14.98 6.12 43.35
C ARG A 58 -13.63 6.14 42.67
N ALA A 59 -12.65 5.35 43.11
CA ALA A 59 -11.37 5.19 42.44
C ALA A 59 -11.56 4.65 41.03
N TRP A 60 -12.41 3.64 40.85
CA TRP A 60 -12.77 3.09 39.54
C TRP A 60 -13.54 4.08 38.67
N LEU A 61 -14.43 4.92 39.22
CA LEU A 61 -15.12 5.98 38.49
C LEU A 61 -14.21 7.17 38.18
N LEU A 62 -13.24 7.49 39.05
CA LEU A 62 -12.23 8.52 38.84
C LEU A 62 -11.25 8.07 37.76
N GLN A 63 -10.83 6.80 37.82
CA GLN A 63 -10.04 6.14 36.79
C GLN A 63 -10.83 6.10 35.49
N ARG A 64 -12.09 5.66 35.48
CA ARG A 64 -12.95 5.75 34.29
C ARG A 64 -13.18 7.17 33.79
N SER A 65 -13.20 8.17 34.66
CA SER A 65 -13.33 9.59 34.29
C SER A 65 -12.02 10.17 33.75
N GLN A 66 -10.87 9.63 34.17
CA GLN A 66 -9.55 9.93 33.62
C GLN A 66 -9.37 9.21 32.27
N ASP A 67 -9.73 7.93 32.19
CA ASP A 67 -9.81 7.13 30.95
C ASP A 67 -10.85 7.71 29.97
N ALA A 68 -11.92 8.33 30.48
CA ALA A 68 -12.95 9.01 29.70
C ALA A 68 -12.74 10.53 29.64
N ARG A 69 -11.51 11.04 29.78
CA ARG A 69 -11.15 12.32 29.16
C ARG A 69 -11.30 12.17 27.65
N ARG A 70 -12.55 12.28 27.21
CA ARG A 70 -12.92 12.55 25.83
C ARG A 70 -12.33 13.92 25.52
N ILE A 71 -11.16 13.91 24.92
CA ILE A 71 -10.65 15.09 24.22
C ILE A 71 -11.77 15.52 23.28
N HIS A 72 -12.33 16.70 23.52
CA HIS A 72 -13.39 17.19 22.65
C HIS A 72 -12.76 17.41 21.27
N PHE A 73 -13.44 17.13 20.15
CA PHE A 73 -12.81 17.27 18.82
C PHE A 73 -12.26 18.69 18.56
N SER A 74 -12.79 19.70 19.25
CA SER A 74 -12.24 21.06 19.27
C SER A 74 -10.82 21.16 19.86
N GLU A 75 -10.46 20.26 20.77
CA GLU A 75 -9.14 20.15 21.40
C GLU A 75 -8.19 19.24 20.59
N LEU A 76 -8.72 18.41 19.68
CA LEU A 76 -7.91 17.58 18.77
C LEU A 76 -7.01 18.45 17.89
N GLY A 77 -7.49 19.63 17.46
CA GLY A 77 -6.69 20.60 16.71
C GLY A 77 -5.49 21.12 17.51
N ASP A 78 -5.69 21.41 18.80
CA ASP A 78 -4.65 21.95 19.70
C ASP A 78 -3.66 20.87 20.16
N LEU A 79 -4.11 19.63 20.42
CA LEU A 79 -3.24 18.48 20.71
C LEU A 79 -2.42 18.05 19.48
N LEU A 80 -3.03 18.08 18.29
CA LEU A 80 -2.33 17.86 17.02
C LEU A 80 -1.37 19.02 16.69
N ALA A 81 -1.59 20.23 17.22
CA ALA A 81 -0.68 21.36 17.12
C ALA A 81 0.46 21.30 18.15
N GLN A 82 0.22 20.86 19.39
CA GLN A 82 1.27 20.61 20.40
C GLN A 82 2.23 19.49 19.97
N LEU A 83 1.75 18.55 19.17
CA LEU A 83 2.57 17.57 18.45
C LEU A 83 3.57 18.18 17.45
N ASN A 84 3.44 19.46 17.05
CA ASN A 84 4.45 20.16 16.22
C ASN A 84 5.66 20.64 17.03
N ASP A 85 5.57 20.74 18.37
CA ASP A 85 6.60 21.35 19.22
C ASP A 85 7.51 20.31 19.93
N GLY A 86 7.56 19.07 19.43
CA GLY A 86 8.45 18.04 19.97
C GLY A 86 8.02 17.43 21.31
N VAL A 87 6.77 17.66 21.73
CA VAL A 87 6.19 17.01 22.91
C VAL A 87 5.74 15.59 22.53
N HIS A 88 6.22 14.59 23.27
CA HIS A 88 5.73 13.21 23.14
C HIS A 88 4.37 13.11 23.85
N PRO A 89 3.28 12.79 23.14
CA PRO A 89 2.00 12.54 23.80
C PRO A 89 2.14 11.30 24.69
N SER A 90 1.47 11.32 25.83
CA SER A 90 1.24 10.17 26.69
C SER A 90 0.45 9.08 25.97
N ASP A 91 0.54 7.83 26.44
CA ASP A 91 -0.21 6.70 25.88
C ASP A 91 -1.74 6.95 25.91
N ASP A 92 -2.23 7.66 26.93
CA ASP A 92 -3.64 8.08 27.04
C ASP A 92 -4.03 9.08 25.94
N GLU A 93 -3.15 10.02 25.59
CA GLU A 93 -3.35 10.96 24.48
C GLU A 93 -3.31 10.26 23.13
N ILE A 94 -2.40 9.30 22.95
CA ILE A 94 -2.35 8.46 21.75
C ILE A 94 -3.66 7.67 21.62
N GLN A 95 -4.12 7.03 22.69
CA GLN A 95 -5.36 6.25 22.67
C GLN A 95 -6.57 7.16 22.40
N ALA A 96 -6.61 8.36 22.97
CA ALA A 96 -7.65 9.33 22.70
C ALA A 96 -7.64 9.83 21.25
N ILE A 97 -6.47 10.03 20.64
CA ILE A 97 -6.33 10.35 19.22
C ILE A 97 -6.85 9.18 18.37
N GLU A 98 -6.42 7.94 18.65
CA GLU A 98 -6.90 6.74 17.95
C GLU A 98 -8.44 6.59 18.06
N ASP A 99 -9.01 6.86 19.23
CA ASP A 99 -10.45 6.82 19.48
C ASP A 99 -11.20 7.92 18.71
N ALA A 100 -10.63 9.13 18.67
CA ALA A 100 -11.20 10.26 17.93
C ALA A 100 -11.20 10.01 16.41
N ILE A 101 -10.12 9.44 15.87
CA ILE A 101 -10.02 9.00 14.47
C ILE A 101 -11.15 8.02 14.16
N ARG A 102 -11.32 6.99 15.01
CA ARG A 102 -12.39 5.99 14.85
C ARG A 102 -13.80 6.59 14.95
N ALA A 103 -14.01 7.57 15.84
CA ALA A 103 -15.30 8.21 16.05
C ALA A 103 -15.70 9.13 14.87
N ASP A 104 -14.78 9.91 14.29
CA ASP A 104 -15.08 10.77 13.12
C ASP A 104 -15.50 9.93 11.89
N GLN A 105 -15.10 8.66 11.86
CA GLN A 105 -15.35 7.71 10.77
C GLN A 105 -16.55 6.80 10.98
N LYS A 106 -17.27 6.85 12.12
CA LYS A 106 -18.52 6.08 12.33
C LYS A 106 -19.66 6.57 11.45
N TYR A 107 -19.54 7.77 10.90
CA TYR A 107 -20.50 8.33 9.97
C TYR A 107 -20.21 7.84 8.56
N HIS A 108 -21.29 7.51 7.85
CA HIS A 108 -21.43 7.16 6.43
C HIS A 108 -21.62 5.65 6.18
N SER A 109 -22.87 5.31 5.87
CA SER A 109 -23.29 4.14 5.10
C SER A 109 -22.74 4.22 3.66
N ILE A 110 -21.43 4.34 3.52
CA ILE A 110 -20.71 4.51 2.24
C ILE A 110 -20.96 3.37 1.24
N PHE A 111 -21.39 2.21 1.73
CA PHE A 111 -21.77 1.04 0.93
C PHE A 111 -23.26 0.69 1.07
N GLU A 112 -24.12 1.64 1.41
CA GLU A 112 -25.57 1.36 1.44
C GLU A 112 -26.05 0.93 0.05
N GLY A 113 -26.39 -0.36 -0.07
CA GLY A 113 -26.74 -1.01 -1.33
C GLY A 113 -25.56 -1.45 -2.22
N ILE A 114 -24.30 -1.42 -1.74
CA ILE A 114 -23.13 -1.98 -2.44
C ILE A 114 -22.62 -3.17 -1.62
N THR A 115 -22.76 -4.38 -2.15
CA THR A 115 -22.36 -5.60 -1.44
C THR A 115 -20.84 -5.84 -1.50
N ARG A 116 -20.31 -6.69 -0.61
CA ARG A 116 -18.91 -7.18 -0.72
C ARG A 116 -18.64 -7.80 -2.09
N GLN A 117 -19.62 -8.52 -2.65
CA GLN A 117 -19.51 -9.12 -3.98
C GLN A 117 -19.43 -8.07 -5.08
N ASP A 118 -20.16 -6.96 -4.97
CA ASP A 118 -20.06 -5.85 -5.93
C ASP A 118 -18.69 -5.21 -5.89
N VAL A 119 -18.13 -5.02 -4.69
CA VAL A 119 -16.78 -4.50 -4.52
C VAL A 119 -15.76 -5.47 -5.11
N MET A 120 -15.80 -6.75 -4.75
CA MET A 120 -14.90 -7.77 -5.28
C MET A 120 -15.02 -7.94 -6.81
N LYS A 121 -16.24 -7.89 -7.35
CA LYS A 121 -16.50 -7.98 -8.79
C LYS A 121 -15.92 -6.78 -9.52
N ALA A 122 -16.13 -5.57 -9.00
CA ALA A 122 -15.51 -4.39 -9.55
C ALA A 122 -13.99 -4.45 -9.39
N MET A 123 -13.46 -4.91 -8.26
CA MET A 123 -12.02 -5.05 -8.08
C MET A 123 -11.39 -6.00 -9.11
N LYS A 124 -12.02 -7.15 -9.37
CA LYS A 124 -11.61 -8.12 -10.39
C LYS A 124 -11.74 -7.58 -11.82
N ALA A 125 -12.86 -6.93 -12.15
CA ALA A 125 -13.12 -6.40 -13.49
C ALA A 125 -12.18 -5.26 -13.88
N THR A 126 -11.54 -4.65 -12.89
CA THR A 126 -10.96 -3.32 -13.01
C THR A 126 -9.47 -3.32 -12.62
N ARG A 127 -8.92 -4.48 -12.23
CA ARG A 127 -7.53 -4.69 -11.77
C ARG A 127 -7.17 -3.81 -10.55
N PHE A 128 -8.17 -3.43 -9.74
CA PHE A 128 -8.00 -2.70 -8.48
C PHE A 128 -7.19 -3.49 -7.45
N TYR A 129 -7.27 -4.82 -7.52
CA TYR A 129 -6.45 -5.73 -6.73
C TYR A 129 -5.16 -6.03 -7.49
N ILE A 130 -4.02 -5.77 -6.86
CA ILE A 130 -2.75 -6.34 -7.30
C ILE A 130 -2.57 -7.67 -6.59
N GLY A 131 -2.86 -8.74 -7.32
CA GLY A 131 -2.09 -9.97 -7.17
C GLY A 131 -0.80 -9.79 -7.95
N ALA A 132 0.34 -10.29 -7.47
CA ALA A 132 1.52 -10.41 -8.31
C ALA A 132 1.10 -11.06 -9.63
N THR A 133 1.31 -10.41 -10.78
CA THR A 133 0.99 -11.06 -12.04
C THR A 133 1.87 -12.30 -12.13
N LYS A 134 1.30 -13.44 -12.56
CA LYS A 134 2.08 -14.67 -12.75
C LYS A 134 3.34 -14.38 -13.58
N GLU A 135 3.21 -13.49 -14.56
CA GLU A 135 4.28 -12.97 -15.41
C GLU A 135 5.39 -12.25 -14.64
N GLU A 136 5.08 -11.29 -13.76
CA GLU A 136 6.11 -10.57 -12.99
C GLU A 136 6.84 -11.51 -12.02
N ARG A 137 6.09 -12.41 -11.37
CA ARG A 137 6.67 -13.42 -10.49
C ARG A 137 7.60 -14.35 -11.26
N MET A 138 7.10 -14.97 -12.33
CA MET A 138 7.89 -15.88 -13.17
C MET A 138 9.11 -15.18 -13.76
N ARG A 139 8.97 -13.92 -14.20
CA ARG A 139 10.11 -13.12 -14.68
C ARG A 139 11.14 -12.91 -13.59
N SER A 140 10.73 -12.50 -12.38
CA SER A 140 11.70 -12.29 -11.30
C SER A 140 12.36 -13.59 -10.84
N GLU A 141 11.62 -14.70 -10.82
CA GLU A 141 12.18 -16.03 -10.51
C GLU A 141 13.18 -16.44 -11.61
N GLN A 142 12.78 -16.34 -12.87
CA GLN A 142 13.63 -16.67 -14.01
C GLN A 142 14.89 -15.81 -14.06
N GLU A 143 14.78 -14.49 -13.89
CA GLU A 143 15.95 -13.59 -13.83
C GLU A 143 16.93 -14.01 -12.72
N ALA A 144 16.42 -14.47 -11.56
CA ALA A 144 17.25 -14.96 -10.47
C ALA A 144 17.92 -16.31 -10.78
N LEU A 145 17.20 -17.23 -11.44
CA LEU A 145 17.76 -18.52 -11.88
C LEU A 145 18.80 -18.36 -12.99
N GLU A 146 18.53 -17.51 -13.98
CA GLU A 146 19.47 -17.22 -15.08
C GLU A 146 20.75 -16.56 -14.57
N ALA A 147 20.64 -15.63 -13.62
CA ALA A 147 21.80 -15.02 -12.98
C ALA A 147 22.65 -16.06 -12.23
N LEU A 148 22.01 -17.03 -11.56
CA LEU A 148 22.70 -18.12 -10.87
C LEU A 148 23.40 -19.07 -11.86
N GLN A 149 22.75 -19.41 -12.97
CA GLN A 149 23.37 -20.22 -14.03
C GLN A 149 24.58 -19.52 -14.62
N LYS A 150 24.47 -18.21 -14.88
CA LYS A 150 25.58 -17.42 -15.40
C LYS A 150 26.76 -17.37 -14.42
N GLU A 151 26.51 -17.12 -13.14
CA GLU A 151 27.55 -17.11 -12.10
C GLU A 151 28.26 -18.47 -11.99
N GLU A 152 27.52 -19.58 -12.14
CA GLU A 152 28.12 -20.92 -12.14
C GLU A 152 28.99 -21.17 -13.37
N MET A 153 28.56 -20.72 -14.56
CA MET A 153 29.36 -20.79 -15.78
C MET A 153 30.64 -19.97 -15.65
N ASP A 154 30.55 -18.72 -15.19
CA ASP A 154 31.71 -17.84 -14.98
C ASP A 154 32.72 -18.49 -14.00
N ARG A 155 32.23 -19.17 -12.95
CA ARG A 155 33.10 -19.90 -12.00
C ARG A 155 33.79 -21.10 -12.65
N LEU A 156 33.05 -21.90 -13.42
CA LEU A 156 33.61 -23.06 -14.12
C LEU A 156 34.66 -22.62 -15.14
N GLU A 157 34.47 -21.48 -15.80
CA GLU A 157 35.47 -20.87 -16.68
C GLU A 157 36.72 -20.42 -15.89
N GLU A 158 36.57 -19.80 -14.72
CA GLU A 158 37.71 -19.40 -13.88
C GLU A 158 38.49 -20.61 -13.32
N GLU A 159 37.78 -21.66 -12.89
CA GLU A 159 38.37 -22.91 -12.43
C GLU A 159 39.09 -23.66 -13.56
N ALA A 160 38.48 -23.71 -14.75
CA ALA A 160 39.11 -24.25 -15.95
C ALA A 160 40.35 -23.45 -16.35
N ALA A 161 40.32 -22.12 -16.25
CA ALA A 161 41.48 -21.26 -16.53
C ALA A 161 42.63 -21.51 -15.53
N HIS A 162 42.31 -21.70 -14.25
CA HIS A 162 43.32 -22.04 -13.23
C HIS A 162 43.93 -23.43 -13.47
N LEU A 163 43.11 -24.44 -13.78
CA LEU A 163 43.58 -25.78 -14.11
C LEU A 163 44.42 -25.80 -15.40
N ALA A 164 44.03 -25.02 -16.41
CA ALA A 164 44.81 -24.87 -17.64
C ALA A 164 46.18 -24.20 -17.36
N GLN A 165 46.21 -23.22 -16.46
CA GLN A 165 47.47 -22.60 -16.03
C GLN A 165 48.36 -23.57 -15.25
N GLU A 166 47.80 -24.35 -14.34
CA GLU A 166 48.53 -25.38 -13.59
C GLU A 166 49.09 -26.47 -14.53
N ALA A 167 48.30 -26.94 -15.49
CA ALA A 167 48.74 -27.88 -16.51
C ALA A 167 49.86 -27.32 -17.40
N PHE A 168 49.78 -26.03 -17.77
CA PHE A 168 50.86 -25.34 -18.49
C PHE A 168 52.17 -25.31 -17.69
N GLU A 169 52.10 -24.96 -16.40
CA GLU A 169 53.27 -24.91 -15.51
C GLU A 169 53.89 -26.30 -15.29
N GLU A 170 53.08 -27.36 -15.19
CA GLU A 170 53.55 -28.75 -15.08
C GLU A 170 54.22 -29.25 -16.37
N LEU A 171 53.64 -28.95 -17.54
CA LEU A 171 54.21 -29.31 -18.84
C LEU A 171 55.54 -28.57 -19.11
N GLU A 172 55.61 -27.28 -18.76
CA GLU A 172 56.85 -26.51 -18.82
C GLU A 172 57.94 -27.10 -17.90
N ALA A 173 57.56 -27.55 -16.70
CA ALA A 173 58.47 -28.21 -15.76
C ALA A 173 58.93 -29.61 -16.25
N ALA A 174 58.10 -30.30 -17.02
CA ALA A 174 58.42 -31.58 -17.66
C ALA A 174 59.25 -31.43 -18.96
N GLY A 175 59.37 -30.21 -19.49
CA GLY A 175 60.03 -29.93 -20.77
C GLY A 175 59.19 -30.35 -21.98
N GLU A 176 57.88 -30.48 -21.82
CA GLU A 176 56.92 -30.80 -22.86
C GLU A 176 56.19 -29.53 -23.34
N GLU A 177 55.78 -29.50 -24.61
CA GLU A 177 55.14 -28.33 -25.23
C GLU A 177 53.65 -28.31 -24.92
N TYR A 178 53.15 -27.23 -24.31
CA TYR A 178 51.72 -27.05 -24.09
C TYR A 178 51.02 -26.74 -25.42
N VAL A 179 50.11 -27.62 -25.83
CA VAL A 179 49.22 -27.40 -26.98
C VAL A 179 47.87 -26.91 -26.45
N PRO A 180 47.39 -25.71 -26.84
CA PRO A 180 46.08 -25.21 -26.45
C PRO A 180 44.95 -26.21 -26.78
N PHE A 181 43.95 -26.32 -25.92
CA PHE A 181 42.82 -27.25 -26.08
C PHE A 181 42.15 -27.13 -27.46
N ASP A 182 41.98 -25.91 -28.00
CA ASP A 182 41.40 -25.71 -29.32
C ASP A 182 42.27 -26.30 -30.45
N GLU A 183 43.61 -26.21 -30.35
CA GLU A 183 44.53 -26.79 -31.35
C GLU A 183 44.63 -28.31 -31.22
N ALA A 184 44.50 -28.85 -30.01
CA ALA A 184 44.45 -30.29 -29.76
C ALA A 184 43.10 -30.89 -30.18
N ALA A 185 42.00 -30.18 -29.95
CA ALA A 185 40.65 -30.55 -30.37
C ALA A 185 40.50 -30.48 -31.90
N ASP A 186 41.05 -29.45 -32.55
CA ASP A 186 41.11 -29.35 -34.01
C ASP A 186 41.92 -30.51 -34.60
N ALA A 187 43.01 -30.94 -33.95
CA ALA A 187 43.82 -32.07 -34.39
C ALA A 187 43.11 -33.43 -34.17
N GLU A 188 42.43 -33.62 -33.04
CA GLU A 188 41.58 -34.81 -32.77
C GLU A 188 40.37 -34.86 -33.70
N GLU A 189 39.75 -33.72 -34.00
CA GLU A 189 38.64 -33.59 -34.95
C GLU A 189 39.12 -33.88 -36.37
N GLU A 190 40.30 -33.40 -36.77
CA GLU A 190 40.91 -33.70 -38.08
C GLU A 190 41.32 -35.19 -38.20
N GLU A 191 41.76 -35.82 -37.10
CA GLU A 191 42.05 -37.26 -37.03
C GLU A 191 40.76 -38.10 -37.07
N TYR A 192 39.70 -37.66 -36.38
CA TYR A 192 38.36 -38.27 -36.41
C TYR A 192 37.71 -38.15 -37.79
N LEU A 193 37.83 -36.99 -38.45
CA LEU A 193 37.37 -36.76 -39.81
C LEU A 193 38.15 -37.59 -40.83
N LYS A 194 39.48 -37.78 -40.65
CA LYS A 194 40.27 -38.73 -41.45
C LYS A 194 39.84 -40.17 -41.24
N ALA A 195 39.57 -40.58 -40.01
CA ALA A 195 39.08 -41.93 -39.70
C ALA A 195 37.70 -42.18 -40.33
N LEU A 196 36.84 -41.16 -40.37
CA LEU A 196 35.56 -41.18 -41.09
C LEU A 196 35.77 -41.26 -42.61
N GLU A 197 36.68 -40.48 -43.20
CA GLU A 197 37.01 -40.54 -44.63
C GLU A 197 37.64 -41.90 -45.03
N GLU A 198 38.43 -42.52 -44.15
CA GLU A 198 38.98 -43.87 -44.36
C GLU A 198 37.89 -44.96 -44.25
N GLU A 199 36.92 -44.81 -43.35
CA GLU A 199 35.74 -45.68 -43.26
C GLU A 199 34.80 -45.51 -44.47
N GLU A 200 34.65 -44.29 -44.99
CA GLU A 200 33.78 -43.97 -46.12
C GLU A 200 34.41 -44.46 -47.45
N ASN A 201 35.72 -44.32 -47.60
CA ASN A 201 36.48 -44.90 -48.72
C ASN A 201 36.49 -46.43 -48.70
N ALA A 202 36.37 -47.07 -47.53
CA ALA A 202 36.22 -48.53 -47.40
C ALA A 202 34.81 -49.03 -47.76
N LYS A 203 33.79 -48.15 -47.77
CA LYS A 203 32.39 -48.46 -48.11
C LYS A 203 32.05 -48.24 -49.59
N MET A 204 32.93 -47.63 -50.40
CA MET A 204 32.76 -47.53 -51.86
C MET A 204 33.22 -48.80 -52.61
N ASN A 205 32.43 -49.86 -52.50
CA ASN A 205 32.31 -50.87 -53.56
C ASN A 205 30.82 -51.25 -53.65
N PRO A 206 30.09 -50.77 -54.66
CA PRO A 206 28.63 -50.72 -54.62
C PRO A 206 27.98 -52.06 -54.99
N ASN A 207 26.91 -52.43 -54.29
CA ASN A 207 25.85 -53.28 -54.84
C ASN A 207 24.63 -52.40 -55.15
N GLU A 208 23.99 -52.66 -56.29
CA GLU A 208 22.98 -51.81 -56.96
C GLU A 208 21.62 -51.65 -56.22
N ASP A 209 21.42 -52.24 -55.04
CA ASP A 209 20.09 -52.26 -54.39
C ASP A 209 19.80 -51.05 -53.46
N ASP A 210 20.82 -50.27 -53.05
CA ASP A 210 20.64 -49.14 -52.12
C ASP A 210 20.26 -47.81 -52.82
N LEU A 211 20.31 -47.77 -54.16
CA LEU A 211 19.98 -46.55 -54.92
C LEU A 211 18.47 -46.37 -55.19
N GLU A 212 17.64 -47.37 -54.90
CA GLU A 212 16.19 -47.29 -55.13
C GLU A 212 15.40 -46.78 -53.91
N MET A 213 15.93 -46.90 -52.68
CA MET A 213 15.27 -46.39 -51.46
C MET A 213 15.48 -44.90 -51.19
N ALA A 214 16.61 -44.32 -51.62
CA ALA A 214 16.91 -42.90 -51.39
C ALA A 214 16.05 -41.94 -52.24
N TRP A 215 15.46 -42.44 -53.34
CA TRP A 215 14.61 -41.65 -54.23
C TRP A 215 13.12 -41.60 -53.80
N GLU A 216 12.65 -42.54 -52.96
CA GLU A 216 11.29 -42.49 -52.41
C GLU A 216 11.21 -41.65 -51.13
N LEU A 217 12.22 -41.69 -50.25
CA LEU A 217 12.25 -40.91 -49.00
C LEU A 217 12.30 -39.39 -49.23
N HIS A 218 13.03 -38.94 -50.26
CA HIS A 218 13.08 -37.52 -50.61
C HIS A 218 11.79 -36.97 -51.23
N LYS A 219 10.85 -37.84 -51.59
CA LYS A 219 9.55 -37.44 -52.16
C LYS A 219 8.48 -37.24 -51.08
N GLU A 220 8.66 -37.83 -49.90
CA GLU A 220 7.75 -37.67 -48.75
C GLU A 220 8.07 -36.41 -47.91
N GLU A 221 9.33 -35.98 -47.85
CA GLU A 221 9.71 -34.77 -47.09
C GLU A 221 9.29 -33.45 -47.77
N GLU A 222 9.13 -33.41 -49.10
CA GLU A 222 8.61 -32.23 -49.81
C GLU A 222 7.07 -32.07 -49.72
N GLU A 223 6.32 -33.10 -49.30
CA GLU A 223 4.86 -33.01 -49.11
C GLU A 223 4.46 -32.59 -47.68
N GLU A 224 5.32 -32.77 -46.67
CA GLU A 224 5.02 -32.38 -45.28
C GLU A 224 5.18 -30.88 -45.00
N GLU A 225 6.06 -30.16 -45.73
CA GLU A 225 6.31 -28.72 -45.50
C GLU A 225 5.17 -27.81 -46.01
N ILE A 226 4.18 -28.36 -46.74
CA ILE A 226 3.05 -27.59 -47.32
C ILE A 226 1.82 -27.55 -46.40
N THR A 227 1.73 -28.37 -45.35
CA THR A 227 0.49 -28.51 -44.54
C THR A 227 0.46 -27.78 -43.19
N GLU A 228 1.56 -27.17 -42.74
CA GLU A 228 1.60 -26.47 -41.43
C GLU A 228 0.94 -25.08 -41.39
N ASN A 229 0.41 -24.57 -42.51
CA ASN A 229 -0.24 -23.25 -42.57
C ASN A 229 -1.78 -23.27 -42.53
N SER A 230 -2.42 -24.24 -41.85
CA SER A 230 -3.88 -24.21 -41.62
C SER A 230 -4.33 -24.69 -40.24
N GLU A 231 -5.49 -24.18 -39.78
CA GLU A 231 -6.05 -24.37 -38.42
C GLU A 231 -6.35 -25.84 -38.03
N ASP A 232 -6.35 -26.80 -38.96
CA ASP A 232 -6.56 -28.22 -38.64
C ASP A 232 -5.27 -28.96 -38.23
N GLY A 233 -4.07 -28.51 -38.66
CA GLY A 233 -2.79 -29.12 -38.27
C GLY A 233 -2.48 -28.96 -36.78
N HIS A 234 -2.95 -27.86 -36.18
CA HIS A 234 -2.77 -27.59 -34.75
C HIS A 234 -3.56 -28.57 -33.85
N ARG A 235 -4.63 -29.18 -34.37
CA ARG A 235 -5.51 -30.11 -33.65
C ARG A 235 -4.94 -31.54 -33.60
N GLU A 236 -4.17 -31.93 -34.61
CA GLU A 236 -3.49 -33.23 -34.65
C GLU A 236 -2.22 -33.26 -33.79
N ALA A 237 -1.46 -32.16 -33.75
CA ALA A 237 -0.32 -32.00 -32.85
C ALA A 237 -0.70 -32.08 -31.36
N MET A 238 -1.89 -31.57 -31.00
CA MET A 238 -2.45 -31.71 -29.64
C MET A 238 -2.83 -33.16 -29.30
N LYS A 239 -3.41 -33.92 -30.25
CA LYS A 239 -3.72 -35.35 -30.07
C LYS A 239 -2.48 -36.25 -30.00
N LYS A 240 -1.38 -35.85 -30.66
CA LYS A 240 -0.09 -36.56 -30.63
C LYS A 240 0.61 -36.36 -29.28
N ARG A 241 0.56 -35.13 -28.72
CA ARG A 241 1.04 -34.82 -27.35
C ARG A 241 0.23 -35.51 -26.24
N GLN A 242 -1.08 -35.66 -26.43
CA GLN A 242 -1.93 -36.35 -25.46
C GLN A 242 -1.65 -37.86 -25.42
N ARG A 243 -1.33 -38.49 -26.56
CA ARG A 243 -0.86 -39.89 -26.66
C ARG A 243 0.49 -40.13 -25.99
N THR A 244 1.44 -39.20 -26.14
CA THR A 244 2.77 -39.31 -25.51
C THR A 244 2.72 -39.14 -23.99
N LEU A 245 1.75 -38.35 -23.48
CA LEU A 245 1.49 -38.20 -22.05
C LEU A 245 0.82 -39.45 -21.46
N GLU A 246 -0.13 -40.06 -22.17
CA GLU A 246 -0.80 -41.31 -21.75
C GLU A 246 0.15 -42.51 -21.75
N GLU A 247 1.09 -42.58 -22.70
CA GLU A 247 2.13 -43.63 -22.73
C GLU A 247 3.16 -43.47 -21.59
N ALA A 248 3.46 -42.25 -21.15
CA ALA A 248 4.39 -41.97 -20.06
C ALA A 248 3.83 -42.35 -18.67
N PHE A 249 2.50 -42.34 -18.48
CA PHE A 249 1.85 -42.79 -17.25
C PHE A 249 1.64 -44.31 -17.17
N SER A 250 2.02 -45.08 -18.20
CA SER A 250 1.81 -46.54 -18.27
C SER A 250 2.97 -47.40 -17.74
N LYS A 251 4.08 -46.80 -17.27
CA LYS A 251 5.25 -47.54 -16.81
C LYS A 251 5.68 -47.14 -15.39
N GLU A 252 5.03 -47.73 -14.39
CA GLU A 252 5.64 -47.98 -13.07
C GLU A 252 5.38 -49.44 -12.67
N GLU A 253 6.46 -50.23 -12.58
CA GLU A 253 6.46 -51.55 -11.92
C GLU A 253 6.57 -51.35 -10.40
N TYR A 254 5.49 -51.63 -9.66
CA TYR A 254 5.58 -52.20 -8.31
C TYR A 254 4.46 -53.23 -8.17
N GLY A 255 4.85 -54.47 -7.89
CA GLY A 255 4.00 -55.65 -8.00
C GLY A 255 2.93 -55.81 -6.93
N GLY A 256 1.92 -56.63 -7.28
CA GLY A 256 0.94 -57.18 -6.34
C GLY A 256 -0.37 -57.55 -7.04
N GLU A 257 -0.63 -58.85 -7.16
CA GLU A 257 -1.80 -59.48 -7.79
C GLU A 257 -3.17 -58.99 -7.28
N MET A 258 -4.14 -58.76 -8.18
CA MET A 258 -5.46 -59.42 -8.17
C MET A 258 -6.40 -58.91 -9.28
N GLY A 259 -6.85 -59.85 -10.12
CA GLY A 259 -8.25 -60.03 -10.53
C GLY A 259 -8.89 -59.03 -11.50
N ASP A 260 -8.95 -59.43 -12.78
CA ASP A 260 -9.94 -58.94 -13.75
C ASP A 260 -11.37 -59.30 -13.30
N GLU A 261 -12.33 -58.37 -13.45
CA GLU A 261 -13.61 -58.59 -14.14
C GLU A 261 -14.49 -57.31 -14.16
N ASP A 262 -15.02 -57.03 -15.37
CA ASP A 262 -16.19 -56.21 -15.73
C ASP A 262 -16.21 -54.68 -15.52
N THR A 263 -15.71 -53.99 -16.54
CA THR A 263 -16.19 -52.67 -16.97
C THR A 263 -17.32 -52.82 -18.00
N ASP A 264 -18.56 -52.52 -17.62
CA ASP A 264 -19.54 -51.78 -18.44
C ASP A 264 -20.95 -51.80 -17.81
N ALA A 265 -21.17 -50.90 -16.85
CA ALA A 265 -22.47 -50.26 -16.58
C ALA A 265 -22.25 -49.17 -15.53
N VAL A 266 -23.13 -48.17 -15.51
CA VAL A 266 -23.19 -47.06 -14.53
C VAL A 266 -22.33 -45.84 -14.88
N LYS A 267 -22.76 -45.12 -15.93
CA LYS A 267 -22.55 -43.66 -16.07
C LYS A 267 -23.87 -42.88 -16.02
N GLY A 268 -24.88 -43.43 -15.37
CA GLY A 268 -26.23 -42.88 -15.30
C GLY A 268 -26.79 -42.55 -13.91
N GLU A 269 -26.19 -43.04 -12.81
CA GLU A 269 -26.84 -42.92 -11.49
C GLU A 269 -26.17 -41.91 -10.53
N LEU A 270 -24.99 -41.36 -10.81
CA LEU A 270 -24.30 -40.48 -9.86
C LEU A 270 -24.69 -38.99 -9.91
N VAL A 271 -25.57 -38.59 -10.84
CA VAL A 271 -25.97 -37.18 -10.99
C VAL A 271 -27.31 -36.90 -10.32
N ASP A 272 -28.18 -37.91 -10.18
CA ASP A 272 -29.50 -37.74 -9.58
C ASP A 272 -29.48 -37.94 -8.04
N ASP A 273 -28.59 -38.79 -7.52
CA ASP A 273 -28.41 -38.95 -6.05
C ASP A 273 -27.75 -37.75 -5.39
N VAL A 274 -26.84 -37.06 -6.10
CA VAL A 274 -26.20 -35.82 -5.60
C VAL A 274 -27.17 -34.64 -5.64
N LYS A 275 -28.12 -34.63 -6.59
CA LYS A 275 -29.19 -33.62 -6.63
C LYS A 275 -30.24 -33.85 -5.54
N ALA A 276 -30.62 -35.10 -5.27
CA ALA A 276 -31.55 -35.44 -4.21
C ALA A 276 -30.98 -35.13 -2.81
N ALA A 277 -29.68 -35.33 -2.59
CA ALA A 277 -29.01 -34.99 -1.32
C ALA A 277 -28.87 -33.46 -1.08
N LEU A 278 -28.89 -32.65 -2.13
CA LEU A 278 -28.79 -31.18 -2.04
C LEU A 278 -30.16 -30.49 -1.84
N GLU A 279 -31.27 -31.14 -2.19
CA GLU A 279 -32.62 -30.60 -2.00
C GLU A 279 -33.20 -30.87 -0.59
N ASP A 280 -32.69 -31.87 0.14
CA ASP A 280 -33.06 -32.13 1.55
C ASP A 280 -32.30 -31.23 2.55
N LEU A 281 -31.19 -30.59 2.14
CA LEU A 281 -30.43 -29.63 2.97
C LEU A 281 -31.03 -28.21 3.01
N VAL A 282 -32.11 -27.97 2.26
CA VAL A 282 -32.79 -26.65 2.17
C VAL A 282 -34.13 -26.63 2.91
N LYS A 283 -34.51 -27.71 3.61
CA LYS A 283 -35.75 -27.76 4.39
C LYS A 283 -35.54 -28.41 5.77
N ASP A 284 -34.86 -27.72 6.67
CA ASP A 284 -35.25 -27.80 8.08
C ASP A 284 -34.79 -26.56 8.86
N ASP A 285 -35.79 -25.80 9.31
CA ASP A 285 -35.65 -24.63 10.15
C ASP A 285 -35.18 -25.04 11.56
N GLY A 286 -34.17 -24.35 12.08
CA GLY A 286 -33.72 -24.57 13.44
C GLY A 286 -32.71 -23.57 13.98
N TRP A 287 -32.68 -22.33 13.46
CA TRP A 287 -31.89 -21.27 14.06
C TRP A 287 -32.59 -20.74 15.31
N LYS A 288 -32.02 -21.05 16.48
CA LYS A 288 -32.29 -20.33 17.72
C LYS A 288 -31.69 -18.94 17.61
N GLU A 289 -32.53 -17.91 17.73
CA GLU A 289 -32.11 -16.55 18.02
C GLU A 289 -31.36 -16.55 19.35
N ASP A 290 -30.10 -16.10 19.36
CA ASP A 290 -29.56 -15.45 20.54
C ASP A 290 -28.32 -14.57 20.25
N GLU A 291 -28.33 -13.42 20.93
CA GLU A 291 -27.26 -12.47 21.26
C GLU A 291 -26.68 -11.44 20.25
N THR A 292 -27.04 -11.41 18.96
CA THR A 292 -26.68 -10.28 18.06
C THR A 292 -27.69 -9.13 18.08
N SER A 293 -28.95 -9.40 18.42
CA SER A 293 -30.05 -8.43 18.40
C SER A 293 -30.00 -7.39 19.54
N ARG A 294 -29.18 -7.61 20.56
CA ARG A 294 -29.02 -6.67 21.69
C ARG A 294 -28.02 -5.53 21.42
N TRP A 295 -27.21 -5.64 20.37
CA TRP A 295 -26.34 -4.56 19.88
C TRP A 295 -27.05 -3.61 18.91
N ASN A 296 -28.01 -4.12 18.13
CA ASN A 296 -28.75 -3.32 17.14
C ASN A 296 -29.79 -2.41 17.79
N ALA A 297 -30.44 -2.83 18.87
CA ALA A 297 -31.43 -2.01 19.58
C ALA A 297 -30.84 -0.76 20.29
N LYS A 298 -29.51 -0.68 20.46
CA LYS A 298 -28.81 0.52 20.94
C LYS A 298 -28.26 1.41 19.83
N GLN A 299 -28.35 0.98 18.56
CA GLN A 299 -27.99 1.82 17.41
C GLN A 299 -29.14 2.75 17.01
N GLU A 300 -30.40 2.29 17.07
CA GLU A 300 -31.57 3.11 16.70
C GLU A 300 -31.81 4.29 17.66
N GLU A 301 -31.56 4.14 18.97
CA GLU A 301 -31.69 5.27 19.91
C GLU A 301 -30.53 6.29 19.83
N VAL A 302 -29.41 5.94 19.15
CA VAL A 302 -28.28 6.86 18.95
C VAL A 302 -28.40 7.61 17.61
N GLU A 303 -29.04 7.00 16.60
CA GLU A 303 -29.32 7.64 15.30
C GLU A 303 -30.23 8.88 15.44
N ASP A 304 -31.23 8.84 16.33
CA ASP A 304 -32.14 9.97 16.55
C ASP A 304 -31.58 11.09 17.46
N SER A 305 -30.52 10.83 18.23
CA SER A 305 -29.95 11.84 19.14
C SER A 305 -28.82 12.69 18.53
N MET A 306 -28.27 12.30 17.37
CA MET A 306 -27.12 12.97 16.74
C MET A 306 -27.39 13.54 15.34
N ALA A 307 -28.65 13.62 14.90
CA ALA A 307 -29.10 14.35 13.70
C ALA A 307 -28.98 15.89 13.81
N ALA A 308 -28.27 16.40 14.83
CA ALA A 308 -28.04 17.82 15.08
C ALA A 308 -26.63 18.28 14.68
N ALA A 309 -26.10 17.81 13.54
CA ALA A 309 -24.98 18.50 12.90
C ALA A 309 -25.54 19.79 12.25
N ASN A 310 -25.05 20.96 12.67
CA ASN A 310 -25.46 22.23 12.04
C ASN A 310 -24.95 22.24 10.59
N ASP A 311 -25.80 21.90 9.63
CA ASP A 311 -25.47 22.06 8.20
C ASP A 311 -25.18 23.54 7.91
N PHE A 312 -24.03 23.82 7.30
CA PHE A 312 -23.65 25.17 6.90
C PHE A 312 -24.21 25.46 5.52
N VAL A 313 -25.18 26.38 5.44
CA VAL A 313 -25.82 26.76 4.17
C VAL A 313 -25.10 27.97 3.59
N LEU A 314 -24.49 27.80 2.42
CA LEU A 314 -23.83 28.84 1.64
C LEU A 314 -24.68 29.20 0.41
N PRO A 315 -25.13 30.46 0.25
CA PRO A 315 -25.82 30.87 -0.96
C PRO A 315 -24.94 30.70 -2.21
N LEU A 316 -25.50 30.13 -3.28
CA LEU A 316 -24.78 29.87 -4.55
C LEU A 316 -24.09 31.12 -5.12
N ARG A 317 -24.70 32.30 -4.95
CA ARG A 317 -24.12 33.58 -5.39
C ARG A 317 -22.83 33.98 -4.67
N GLU A 318 -22.54 33.36 -3.52
CA GLU A 318 -21.33 33.62 -2.71
C GLU A 318 -20.20 32.62 -3.00
N VAL A 319 -20.50 31.56 -3.76
CA VAL A 319 -19.51 30.58 -4.22
C VAL A 319 -18.65 31.21 -5.31
N ALA A 320 -17.33 31.15 -5.15
CA ALA A 320 -16.42 31.56 -6.21
C ALA A 320 -16.44 30.55 -7.37
N ASN A 321 -16.45 31.04 -8.61
CA ASN A 321 -16.50 30.22 -9.83
C ASN A 321 -17.60 29.13 -9.83
N PRO A 322 -18.87 29.49 -9.60
CA PRO A 322 -19.97 28.54 -9.46
C PRO A 322 -20.21 27.68 -10.72
N GLN A 323 -19.65 28.07 -11.88
CA GLN A 323 -19.67 27.26 -13.11
C GLN A 323 -19.11 25.84 -12.92
N TYR A 324 -18.21 25.61 -11.95
CA TYR A 324 -17.64 24.29 -11.69
C TYR A 324 -18.57 23.36 -10.89
N LEU A 325 -19.66 23.88 -10.30
CA LEU A 325 -20.70 23.02 -9.70
C LEU A 325 -21.42 22.19 -10.76
N LYS A 326 -21.41 22.63 -12.02
CA LYS A 326 -21.84 21.87 -13.19
C LYS A 326 -20.79 21.99 -14.29
N GLY A 327 -19.59 21.50 -14.01
CA GLY A 327 -18.40 21.67 -14.85
C GLY A 327 -18.45 20.84 -16.13
N TYR A 328 -18.14 21.46 -17.28
CA TYR A 328 -18.05 20.80 -18.60
C TYR A 328 -16.59 20.67 -19.00
N PHE A 329 -16.13 19.43 -19.16
CA PHE A 329 -14.73 19.12 -19.44
C PHE A 329 -14.61 18.41 -20.78
N THR A 330 -13.76 18.96 -21.65
CA THR A 330 -13.48 18.36 -22.96
C THR A 330 -12.33 17.37 -22.85
N LEU A 331 -12.62 16.10 -23.09
CA LEU A 331 -11.67 14.99 -23.04
C LEU A 331 -11.34 14.47 -24.43
N MET A 332 -10.13 13.97 -24.59
CA MET A 332 -9.68 13.22 -25.77
C MET A 332 -9.72 11.73 -25.47
N LYS A 333 -10.22 10.92 -26.42
CA LYS A 333 -10.20 9.45 -26.28
C LYS A 333 -8.74 8.98 -26.30
N TYR A 334 -8.28 8.41 -25.19
CA TYR A 334 -7.00 7.71 -25.16
C TYR A 334 -7.14 6.34 -25.82
N THR A 335 -6.24 6.02 -26.76
CA THR A 335 -6.13 4.69 -27.38
C THR A 335 -4.68 4.24 -27.20
N PRO A 336 -4.39 3.29 -26.30
CA PRO A 336 -3.05 2.75 -26.18
C PRO A 336 -2.76 1.92 -27.44
N SER A 337 -1.69 2.26 -28.15
CA SER A 337 -1.14 1.66 -29.38
C SER A 337 -1.73 2.10 -30.74
N VAL A 338 -0.80 2.24 -31.69
CA VAL A 338 -0.88 2.55 -33.14
C VAL A 338 -0.75 4.04 -33.56
N ASN A 339 0.48 4.39 -33.97
CA ASN A 339 0.88 5.34 -35.01
C ASN A 339 -0.01 6.56 -35.29
N LEU A 340 0.50 7.74 -34.90
CA LEU A 340 0.52 9.07 -35.59
C LEU A 340 -0.68 9.63 -36.37
N ILE A 341 -1.83 8.98 -36.48
CA ILE A 341 -3.07 9.59 -37.01
C ILE A 341 -4.27 9.10 -36.19
N SER A 342 -4.36 9.56 -34.93
CA SER A 342 -5.54 9.35 -34.10
C SER A 342 -6.62 10.36 -34.47
N THR A 343 -7.75 9.87 -35.00
CA THR A 343 -9.00 10.65 -35.09
C THR A 343 -9.53 10.87 -33.67
N SER A 344 -9.01 11.88 -32.99
CA SER A 344 -9.36 12.25 -31.62
C SER A 344 -10.82 12.72 -31.55
N GLN A 345 -11.75 11.78 -31.38
CA GLN A 345 -13.13 12.12 -31.05
C GLN A 345 -13.16 12.82 -29.69
N LYS A 346 -13.27 14.15 -29.71
CA LYS A 346 -13.57 14.96 -28.52
C LYS A 346 -14.85 14.45 -27.87
N ARG A 347 -14.79 14.24 -26.56
CA ARG A 347 -15.94 13.90 -25.71
C ARG A 347 -16.09 14.95 -24.64
N ILE A 348 -17.30 15.16 -24.16
CA ILE A 348 -17.54 16.04 -23.02
C ILE A 348 -17.97 15.18 -21.86
N TRP A 349 -17.33 15.42 -20.72
CA TRP A 349 -17.81 14.94 -19.45
C TRP A 349 -18.32 16.11 -18.62
N VAL A 350 -19.43 15.88 -17.94
CA VAL A 350 -20.01 16.84 -17.02
C VAL A 350 -19.89 16.28 -15.61
N VAL A 351 -19.38 17.09 -14.69
CA VAL A 351 -19.41 16.82 -13.25
C VAL A 351 -20.49 17.71 -12.66
N ASP A 352 -21.62 17.12 -12.25
CA ASP A 352 -22.81 17.86 -11.82
C ASP A 352 -23.09 17.62 -10.33
N HIS A 353 -22.71 18.59 -9.51
CA HIS A 353 -22.84 18.52 -8.05
C HIS A 353 -24.30 18.56 -7.60
N PHE A 354 -25.22 19.15 -8.38
CA PHE A 354 -26.65 19.20 -8.04
C PHE A 354 -27.31 17.84 -8.18
N THR A 355 -26.97 17.10 -9.22
CA THR A 355 -27.50 15.73 -9.42
C THR A 355 -26.61 14.65 -8.80
N GLN A 356 -25.41 15.00 -8.34
CA GLN A 356 -24.41 14.06 -7.83
C GLN A 356 -24.04 13.00 -8.87
N CYS A 357 -23.95 13.39 -10.14
CA CYS A 357 -23.70 12.51 -11.28
C CYS A 357 -22.59 13.01 -12.20
N PHE A 358 -21.96 12.05 -12.88
CA PHE A 358 -21.10 12.24 -14.03
C PHE A 358 -21.88 11.93 -15.31
N TYR A 359 -21.84 12.84 -16.29
CA TYR A 359 -22.48 12.64 -17.58
C TYR A 359 -21.46 12.60 -18.72
N ASN A 360 -21.46 11.53 -19.49
CA ASN A 360 -20.73 11.44 -20.76
C ASN A 360 -21.65 11.87 -21.91
N LEU A 361 -21.35 12.98 -22.56
CA LEU A 361 -22.22 13.53 -23.61
C LEU A 361 -21.80 13.08 -25.02
N ALA A 362 -22.80 12.87 -25.87
CA ALA A 362 -22.64 12.76 -27.31
C ALA A 362 -22.46 14.14 -27.98
N LYS A 363 -22.05 14.16 -29.25
CA LYS A 363 -21.83 15.40 -30.03
C LYS A 363 -23.05 16.34 -30.09
N ASN A 364 -24.26 15.81 -29.95
CA ASN A 364 -25.52 16.56 -29.93
C ASN A 364 -26.00 16.92 -28.50
N ASN A 365 -25.11 16.89 -27.51
CA ASN A 365 -25.39 17.14 -26.09
C ASN A 365 -26.37 16.14 -25.43
N ARG A 366 -26.69 15.00 -26.06
CA ARG A 366 -27.46 13.93 -25.40
C ARG A 366 -26.56 13.14 -24.44
N ILE A 367 -27.08 12.78 -23.29
CA ILE A 367 -26.40 11.91 -22.31
C ILE A 367 -26.27 10.52 -22.94
N ARG A 368 -25.02 10.08 -23.14
CA ARG A 368 -24.69 8.72 -23.61
C ARG A 368 -24.59 7.74 -22.46
N LYS A 369 -23.96 8.18 -21.37
CA LYS A 369 -23.84 7.43 -20.12
C LYS A 369 -23.95 8.39 -18.95
N GLU A 370 -24.54 7.88 -17.88
CA GLU A 370 -24.67 8.55 -16.59
C GLU A 370 -24.10 7.63 -15.52
N HIS A 371 -23.29 8.17 -14.64
CA HIS A 371 -22.74 7.46 -13.50
C HIS A 371 -22.96 8.28 -12.23
N ALA A 372 -23.60 7.71 -11.22
CA ALA A 372 -23.74 8.37 -9.93
C ALA A 372 -22.36 8.51 -9.25
N ALA A 373 -22.10 9.62 -8.58
CA ALA A 373 -20.80 9.91 -7.97
C ALA A 373 -20.40 8.89 -6.89
N LYS A 374 -21.38 8.39 -6.12
CA LYS A 374 -21.17 7.31 -5.14
C LYS A 374 -20.66 6.01 -5.75
N LYS A 375 -20.81 5.83 -7.07
CA LYS A 375 -20.32 4.65 -7.79
C LYS A 375 -18.88 4.79 -8.27
N LEU A 376 -18.26 5.96 -8.14
CA LEU A 376 -16.86 6.19 -8.52
C LEU A 376 -15.92 5.60 -7.46
N ILE A 377 -15.31 4.47 -7.82
CA ILE A 377 -14.39 3.69 -6.99
C ILE A 377 -13.05 4.39 -6.92
N GLN A 378 -12.44 4.66 -8.08
CA GLN A 378 -11.12 5.27 -8.20
C GLN A 378 -11.11 6.44 -9.16
N LEU A 379 -10.31 7.43 -8.79
CA LEU A 379 -10.02 8.63 -9.55
C LEU A 379 -8.51 8.84 -9.50
N GLU A 380 -7.78 8.23 -10.43
CA GLU A 380 -6.33 8.10 -10.36
C GLU A 380 -5.62 9.08 -11.28
N LYS A 381 -4.73 9.90 -10.72
CA LYS A 381 -3.81 10.72 -11.50
C LYS A 381 -2.72 9.82 -12.08
N ASN A 382 -2.39 10.00 -13.36
CA ASN A 382 -1.23 9.30 -13.92
C ASN A 382 0.06 10.02 -13.46
N VAL A 383 1.01 9.26 -12.92
CA VAL A 383 2.26 9.79 -12.34
C VAL A 383 3.25 10.26 -13.43
N LEU A 384 3.19 9.66 -14.62
CA LEU A 384 4.11 9.93 -15.73
C LEU A 384 3.55 10.97 -16.70
N ASP A 385 2.24 10.95 -16.95
CA ASP A 385 1.53 11.89 -17.83
C ASP A 385 0.51 12.71 -17.05
N ASN A 386 0.91 13.92 -16.69
CA ASN A 386 0.08 14.85 -15.92
C ASN A 386 -1.15 15.38 -16.67
N THR A 387 -1.35 15.03 -17.94
CA THR A 387 -2.60 15.30 -18.69
C THR A 387 -3.62 14.17 -18.61
N ARG A 388 -3.28 13.05 -17.96
CA ARG A 388 -4.10 11.84 -17.93
C ARG A 388 -4.67 11.53 -16.56
N LEU A 389 -5.85 10.92 -16.60
CA LEU A 389 -6.57 10.45 -15.42
C LEU A 389 -7.30 9.14 -15.75
N ARG A 390 -7.41 8.26 -14.76
CA ARG A 390 -8.22 7.03 -14.86
C ARG A 390 -9.41 7.12 -13.92
N MET A 391 -10.61 6.85 -14.43
CA MET A 391 -11.84 6.73 -13.61
C MET A 391 -12.37 5.31 -13.65
N MET A 392 -12.81 4.81 -12.51
CA MET A 392 -13.37 3.46 -12.37
C MET A 392 -14.67 3.49 -11.59
N PHE A 393 -15.75 2.96 -12.18
CA PHE A 393 -17.08 2.98 -11.59
C PHE A 393 -17.59 1.55 -11.34
N PHE A 394 -18.36 1.33 -10.25
CA PHE A 394 -18.96 0.03 -9.93
C PHE A 394 -19.91 -0.50 -11.03
N ASP A 395 -20.57 0.40 -11.75
CA ASP A 395 -21.52 0.06 -12.82
C ASP A 395 -20.91 0.15 -14.24
N ALA A 396 -19.59 0.27 -14.34
CA ALA A 396 -18.88 0.23 -15.61
C ALA A 396 -18.16 -1.12 -15.80
N SER A 397 -18.21 -1.64 -17.03
CA SER A 397 -17.52 -2.88 -17.42
C SER A 397 -16.02 -2.70 -17.71
N HIS A 398 -15.49 -1.48 -17.58
CA HIS A 398 -14.10 -1.13 -17.88
C HIS A 398 -13.71 0.17 -17.14
N SER A 399 -12.40 0.44 -17.01
CA SER A 399 -11.89 1.76 -16.64
C SER A 399 -12.08 2.78 -17.77
N TYR A 400 -12.17 4.05 -17.43
CA TYR A 400 -12.09 5.17 -18.36
C TYR A 400 -10.73 5.84 -18.23
N ASP A 401 -9.79 5.48 -19.10
CA ASP A 401 -8.53 6.21 -19.27
C ASP A 401 -8.79 7.43 -20.17
N VAL A 402 -8.68 8.63 -19.59
CA VAL A 402 -9.01 9.89 -20.25
C VAL A 402 -7.79 10.81 -20.31
N GLN A 403 -7.72 11.60 -21.37
CA GLN A 403 -6.68 12.61 -21.57
C GLN A 403 -7.31 13.99 -21.73
N PHE A 404 -6.73 14.98 -21.06
CA PHE A 404 -7.15 16.37 -21.10
C PHE A 404 -6.24 17.16 -22.04
N VAL A 405 -6.70 18.36 -22.44
CA VAL A 405 -5.92 19.26 -23.30
C VAL A 405 -4.62 19.72 -22.61
N ASN A 406 -4.65 19.87 -21.29
CA ASN A 406 -3.50 20.24 -20.47
C ASN A 406 -3.69 19.77 -19.01
N ALA A 407 -2.65 19.88 -18.22
CA ALA A 407 -2.65 19.45 -16.82
C ALA A 407 -3.60 20.28 -15.93
N ASN A 408 -3.83 21.56 -16.25
CA ASN A 408 -4.74 22.43 -15.49
C ASN A 408 -6.20 21.99 -15.61
N GLU A 409 -6.65 21.65 -16.83
CA GLU A 409 -8.00 21.11 -17.05
C GLU A 409 -8.17 19.73 -16.40
N ARG A 410 -7.12 18.90 -16.42
CA ARG A 410 -7.11 17.63 -15.66
C ARG A 410 -7.25 17.88 -14.17
N GLU A 411 -6.51 18.83 -13.60
CA GLU A 411 -6.59 19.12 -12.17
C GLU A 411 -7.97 19.64 -11.78
N ARG A 412 -8.54 20.60 -12.53
CA ARG A 412 -9.91 21.08 -12.28
C ARG A 412 -10.96 19.97 -12.31
N PHE A 413 -10.83 19.02 -13.26
CA PHE A 413 -11.69 17.84 -13.28
C PHE A 413 -11.49 16.98 -12.04
N TYR A 414 -10.24 16.72 -11.65
CA TYR A 414 -9.92 15.94 -10.47
C TYR A 414 -10.47 16.57 -9.18
N GLU A 415 -10.33 17.88 -9.00
CA GLU A 415 -10.83 18.61 -7.83
C GLU A 415 -12.37 18.51 -7.74
N THR A 416 -13.07 18.81 -8.83
CA THR A 416 -14.54 18.76 -8.90
C THR A 416 -15.07 17.33 -8.75
N ALA A 417 -14.42 16.35 -9.40
CA ALA A 417 -14.76 14.93 -9.27
C ALA A 417 -14.45 14.37 -7.88
N SER A 418 -13.51 14.96 -7.14
CA SER A 418 -13.26 14.61 -5.74
C SER A 418 -14.33 15.22 -4.82
N ALA A 419 -14.70 16.48 -5.03
CA ALA A 419 -15.65 17.21 -4.19
C ALA A 419 -17.09 16.66 -4.22
N ILE A 420 -17.50 16.08 -5.36
CA ILE A 420 -18.81 15.43 -5.51
C ILE A 420 -18.88 14.05 -4.83
N ARG A 421 -17.77 13.52 -4.31
CA ARG A 421 -17.74 12.22 -3.62
C ARG A 421 -17.96 12.45 -2.14
N SER A 422 -19.10 12.01 -1.61
CA SER A 422 -19.44 12.16 -0.19
C SER A 422 -18.42 11.52 0.77
N VAL A 423 -17.62 10.55 0.32
CA VAL A 423 -16.58 9.91 1.16
C VAL A 423 -15.31 10.75 1.26
N ILE A 424 -15.11 11.66 0.31
CA ILE A 424 -13.94 12.53 0.25
C ILE A 424 -14.29 13.86 0.90
N ARG A 425 -13.54 14.19 1.94
CA ARG A 425 -13.55 15.54 2.51
C ARG A 425 -12.45 16.33 1.81
N VAL A 426 -12.81 17.41 1.13
CA VAL A 426 -11.86 18.24 0.36
C VAL A 426 -11.43 19.47 1.15
N PHE A 427 -10.19 19.91 0.96
CA PHE A 427 -9.70 21.15 1.54
C PHE A 427 -10.25 22.35 0.75
N ALA A 428 -11.17 23.08 1.38
CA ALA A 428 -11.87 24.22 0.78
C ALA A 428 -12.30 25.22 1.88
N PRO A 429 -11.37 25.97 2.48
CA PRO A 429 -11.64 26.81 3.65
C PRO A 429 -12.64 27.94 3.40
N ASP A 430 -12.83 28.35 2.14
CA ASP A 430 -13.78 29.40 1.73
C ASP A 430 -15.23 28.92 1.60
N LEU A 431 -15.44 27.60 1.57
CA LEU A 431 -16.79 27.00 1.50
C LEU A 431 -17.37 26.66 2.87
N VAL A 432 -16.57 26.81 3.95
CA VAL A 432 -16.95 26.46 5.32
C VAL A 432 -16.99 27.69 6.21
N GLY A 433 -17.88 27.68 7.22
CA GLY A 433 -18.00 28.76 8.19
C GLY A 433 -16.72 28.98 9.00
N GLU A 434 -16.49 30.21 9.47
CA GLU A 434 -15.23 30.61 10.14
C GLU A 434 -14.88 29.76 11.37
N ASN A 435 -15.89 29.29 12.10
CA ASN A 435 -15.75 28.51 13.33
C ASN A 435 -16.14 27.03 13.15
N ASP A 436 -16.45 26.61 11.92
CA ASP A 436 -17.06 25.30 11.70
C ASP A 436 -16.05 24.28 11.19
N VAL A 437 -15.88 23.24 12.00
CA VAL A 437 -14.90 22.18 11.79
C VAL A 437 -15.55 20.91 11.24
N LYS A 438 -16.89 20.81 11.28
CA LYS A 438 -17.63 19.56 11.03
C LYS A 438 -18.91 19.69 10.18
N SER A 439 -19.21 20.83 9.59
CA SER A 439 -20.42 20.95 8.78
C SER A 439 -20.30 20.27 7.42
N ARG A 440 -21.41 19.61 7.03
CA ARG A 440 -21.71 19.40 5.61
C ARG A 440 -22.07 20.76 5.03
N VAL A 441 -21.43 21.14 3.94
CA VAL A 441 -21.73 22.40 3.26
C VAL A 441 -22.87 22.16 2.30
N ILE A 442 -23.97 22.88 2.51
CA ILE A 442 -25.10 22.94 1.60
C ILE A 442 -24.96 24.20 0.76
N ILE A 443 -24.82 24.07 -0.55
CA ILE A 443 -24.84 25.19 -1.48
C ILE A 443 -26.28 25.38 -1.96
N ASP A 444 -26.90 26.49 -1.57
CA ASP A 444 -28.29 26.82 -1.93
C ASP A 444 -28.35 27.72 -3.16
N GLY A 445 -28.80 27.16 -4.28
CA GLY A 445 -29.13 27.85 -5.52
C GLY A 445 -30.62 27.93 -5.81
N THR A 446 -31.48 27.83 -4.79
CA THR A 446 -32.94 27.91 -4.96
C THR A 446 -33.45 29.35 -4.93
N GLY A 447 -34.60 29.61 -5.56
CA GLY A 447 -35.25 30.92 -5.55
C GLY A 447 -34.33 32.08 -5.96
N ALA A 448 -34.14 33.04 -5.05
CA ALA A 448 -33.32 34.23 -5.27
C ALA A 448 -31.80 33.96 -5.33
N ASN A 449 -31.36 32.75 -4.97
CA ASN A 449 -29.96 32.34 -5.01
C ASN A 449 -29.57 31.64 -6.33
N ALA A 450 -30.53 31.33 -7.21
CA ALA A 450 -30.25 30.78 -8.53
C ALA A 450 -29.38 31.72 -9.38
N LEU A 451 -28.42 31.16 -10.13
CA LEU A 451 -27.43 31.94 -10.87
C LEU A 451 -27.31 31.48 -12.33
N SER A 452 -27.10 32.42 -13.24
CA SER A 452 -26.72 32.09 -14.62
C SER A 452 -25.21 32.24 -14.80
N VAL A 453 -24.57 31.19 -15.31
CA VAL A 453 -23.12 31.13 -15.57
C VAL A 453 -22.85 30.91 -17.06
N ILE A 454 -21.64 31.23 -17.50
CA ILE A 454 -21.17 30.95 -18.86
C ILE A 454 -20.24 29.74 -18.80
N CYS A 455 -20.51 28.71 -19.60
CA CYS A 455 -19.68 27.51 -19.70
C CYS A 455 -19.41 27.16 -21.17
N PRO A 456 -18.24 26.58 -21.50
CA PRO A 456 -18.00 26.03 -22.83
C PRO A 456 -18.98 24.90 -23.18
N ASP A 457 -19.32 24.77 -24.47
CA ASP A 457 -20.05 23.64 -25.03
C ASP A 457 -19.11 22.62 -25.73
N ALA A 458 -19.70 21.65 -26.44
CA ALA A 458 -18.99 20.62 -27.22
C ALA A 458 -17.99 21.15 -28.24
N SER A 459 -18.21 22.38 -28.70
CA SER A 459 -17.40 23.06 -29.69
C SER A 459 -16.53 24.14 -29.05
N SER A 460 -16.38 24.13 -27.72
CA SER A 460 -15.68 25.14 -26.93
C SER A 460 -16.29 26.54 -27.06
N LYS A 461 -17.57 26.65 -27.46
CA LYS A 461 -18.27 27.94 -27.53
C LYS A 461 -18.89 28.29 -26.18
N PRO A 462 -18.86 29.56 -25.75
CA PRO A 462 -19.48 29.99 -24.51
C PRO A 462 -21.01 29.90 -24.61
N VAL A 463 -21.63 29.19 -23.68
CA VAL A 463 -23.09 29.02 -23.58
C VAL A 463 -23.54 29.40 -22.18
N LYS A 464 -24.59 30.21 -22.10
CA LYS A 464 -25.22 30.60 -20.84
C LYS A 464 -26.05 29.44 -20.29
N ARG A 465 -25.86 29.08 -19.03
CA ARG A 465 -26.57 27.99 -18.33
C ARG A 465 -27.06 28.49 -16.99
N GLN A 466 -28.24 28.02 -16.58
CA GLN A 466 -28.79 28.31 -15.27
C GLN A 466 -28.39 27.20 -14.29
N LEU A 467 -27.86 27.60 -13.14
CA LEU A 467 -27.60 26.74 -12.00
C LEU A 467 -28.75 26.97 -11.00
N VAL A 468 -29.49 25.91 -10.71
CA VAL A 468 -30.67 25.92 -9.84
C VAL A 468 -30.69 24.65 -9.03
N GLY A 469 -31.07 24.76 -7.75
CA GLY A 469 -31.20 23.63 -6.84
C GLY A 469 -30.21 23.71 -5.68
N GLU A 470 -30.14 22.62 -4.93
CA GLU A 470 -29.26 22.47 -3.78
C GLU A 470 -28.20 21.40 -4.09
N CYS A 471 -26.96 21.61 -3.67
CA CYS A 471 -25.96 20.55 -3.67
C CYS A 471 -25.17 20.49 -2.36
N ARG A 472 -24.62 19.31 -2.05
CA ARG A 472 -23.83 19.08 -0.84
C ARG A 472 -22.37 18.86 -1.20
N ILE A 473 -21.47 19.52 -0.47
CA ILE A 473 -20.01 19.34 -0.57
C ILE A 473 -19.45 19.07 0.82
N ASN A 474 -18.62 18.04 0.94
CA ASN A 474 -17.90 17.75 2.17
C ASN A 474 -16.57 18.51 2.18
N ALA A 475 -16.60 19.76 2.65
CA ALA A 475 -15.44 20.65 2.71
C ALA A 475 -14.86 20.76 4.12
N THR A 476 -13.60 21.20 4.24
CA THR A 476 -12.96 21.47 5.52
C THR A 476 -11.86 22.53 5.41
N ARG A 477 -11.52 23.14 6.55
CA ARG A 477 -10.33 23.99 6.73
C ARG A 477 -9.06 23.20 7.04
N HIS A 478 -9.15 21.91 7.32
CA HIS A 478 -7.98 21.09 7.63
C HIS A 478 -7.41 20.44 6.37
N LEU A 479 -6.18 20.75 6.02
CA LEU A 479 -5.54 20.19 4.82
C LEU A 479 -5.27 18.69 4.93
N THR A 480 -5.03 18.18 6.14
CA THR A 480 -4.65 16.78 6.36
C THR A 480 -5.65 16.03 7.22
N GLU A 481 -5.75 14.73 7.01
CA GLU A 481 -6.49 13.80 7.83
C GLU A 481 -5.58 12.71 8.40
N PRO A 482 -5.68 12.40 9.70
CA PRO A 482 -4.93 11.30 10.27
C PRO A 482 -5.53 9.95 9.84
N ILE A 483 -4.65 8.99 9.57
CA ILE A 483 -4.99 7.58 9.42
C ILE A 483 -4.10 6.71 10.32
N SER A 484 -4.59 5.51 10.63
CA SER A 484 -3.89 4.50 11.42
C SER A 484 -3.36 3.35 10.56
N VAL A 485 -2.07 3.10 10.62
CA VAL A 485 -1.36 2.07 9.83
C VAL A 485 -0.67 1.09 10.77
N TRP A 486 -0.90 -0.20 10.56
CA TRP A 486 -0.24 -1.30 11.26
C TRP A 486 0.67 -2.04 10.28
N CYS A 487 1.93 -2.24 10.64
CA CYS A 487 2.89 -3.02 9.87
C CYS A 487 3.38 -4.16 10.75
N GLY A 488 3.21 -5.41 10.31
CA GLY A 488 3.66 -6.57 11.07
C GLY A 488 4.43 -7.57 10.20
N THR A 489 5.45 -8.18 10.79
CA THR A 489 6.26 -9.21 10.15
C THR A 489 6.30 -10.48 10.99
N PHE A 490 6.25 -11.63 10.34
CA PHE A 490 6.40 -12.92 11.00
C PHE A 490 7.06 -13.96 10.08
N ASN A 491 8.28 -14.39 10.42
CA ASN A 491 8.84 -15.61 9.86
C ASN A 491 8.12 -16.82 10.48
N ILE A 492 7.30 -17.52 9.70
CA ILE A 492 6.43 -18.60 10.17
C ILE A 492 7.11 -19.98 10.12
N GLY A 493 8.37 -20.08 9.69
CA GLY A 493 9.16 -21.32 9.75
C GLY A 493 8.51 -22.51 9.03
N GLY A 494 7.76 -22.26 7.95
CA GLY A 494 6.97 -23.26 7.25
C GLY A 494 5.60 -23.57 7.89
N HIS A 495 5.27 -23.04 9.05
CA HIS A 495 4.00 -23.41 9.67
C HIS A 495 2.79 -22.77 8.97
N ARG A 496 1.66 -23.50 8.93
CA ARG A 496 0.37 -22.95 8.51
C ARG A 496 -0.14 -21.90 9.51
N PRO A 497 -1.13 -21.07 9.15
CA PRO A 497 -1.75 -20.16 10.09
C PRO A 497 -2.19 -20.84 11.40
N PRO A 498 -2.19 -20.11 12.53
CA PRO A 498 -2.67 -20.65 13.80
C PRO A 498 -4.05 -21.31 13.67
N LYS A 499 -4.26 -22.43 14.37
CA LYS A 499 -5.56 -23.14 14.30
C LYS A 499 -6.70 -22.27 14.85
N ARG A 500 -6.41 -21.49 15.89
CA ARG A 500 -7.35 -20.55 16.51
C ARG A 500 -7.02 -19.15 16.02
N LYS A 501 -7.98 -18.50 15.38
CA LYS A 501 -7.79 -17.16 14.82
C LYS A 501 -7.57 -16.11 15.92
N GLU A 502 -8.10 -16.36 17.11
CA GLU A 502 -7.97 -15.49 18.28
C GLU A 502 -6.52 -15.38 18.77
N ASP A 503 -5.66 -16.34 18.43
CA ASP A 503 -4.23 -16.31 18.79
C ASP A 503 -3.52 -15.13 18.09
N LEU A 504 -4.07 -14.60 17.00
CA LEU A 504 -3.57 -13.38 16.35
C LEU A 504 -3.92 -12.09 17.10
N GLN A 505 -4.87 -12.09 18.04
CA GLN A 505 -5.46 -10.86 18.58
C GLN A 505 -4.45 -9.95 19.30
N ARG A 506 -3.42 -10.52 19.92
CA ARG A 506 -2.39 -9.76 20.61
C ARG A 506 -1.38 -9.14 19.63
N TRP A 507 -0.93 -9.89 18.63
CA TRP A 507 -0.03 -9.37 17.60
C TRP A 507 -0.74 -8.43 16.60
N MET A 508 -1.91 -8.83 16.10
CA MET A 508 -2.71 -8.13 15.09
C MET A 508 -4.13 -7.84 15.62
N PRO A 509 -4.32 -6.77 16.42
CA PRO A 509 -5.62 -6.46 17.03
C PRO A 509 -6.70 -6.18 15.99
N ARG A 510 -7.74 -7.01 15.95
CA ARG A 510 -8.83 -6.88 14.97
C ARG A 510 -9.55 -5.53 15.07
N GLY A 511 -9.81 -4.90 13.92
CA GLY A 511 -10.67 -3.71 13.82
C GLY A 511 -10.07 -2.42 14.41
N LYS A 512 -8.77 -2.43 14.77
CA LYS A 512 -8.12 -1.27 15.40
C LYS A 512 -7.57 -0.25 14.40
N TYR A 513 -6.95 -0.73 13.31
CA TYR A 513 -6.24 0.11 12.32
C TYR A 513 -7.00 0.19 11.00
N GLU A 514 -6.80 1.26 10.23
CA GLU A 514 -7.39 1.41 8.89
C GLU A 514 -6.67 0.56 7.84
N ILE A 515 -5.35 0.42 8.00
CA ILE A 515 -4.50 -0.30 7.06
C ILE A 515 -3.66 -1.30 7.86
N TYR A 516 -3.68 -2.57 7.43
CA TYR A 516 -2.78 -3.61 7.93
C TYR A 516 -1.88 -4.04 6.78
N ALA A 517 -0.58 -3.85 6.92
CA ALA A 517 0.43 -4.40 6.04
C ALA A 517 1.12 -5.58 6.76
N ILE A 518 0.96 -6.77 6.22
CA ILE A 518 1.39 -8.04 6.81
C ILE A 518 2.48 -8.65 5.94
N ALA A 519 3.67 -8.84 6.49
CA ALA A 519 4.78 -9.53 5.87
C ALA A 519 4.96 -10.90 6.51
N LEU A 520 5.06 -11.94 5.68
CA LEU A 520 5.34 -13.30 6.15
C LEU A 520 6.56 -13.84 5.41
N GLN A 521 7.42 -14.56 6.12
CA GLN A 521 8.59 -15.25 5.56
C GLN A 521 8.51 -16.74 5.89
N GLU A 522 9.10 -17.58 5.04
CA GLU A 522 9.03 -19.05 5.14
C GLU A 522 7.59 -19.60 5.10
N ALA A 523 6.73 -19.02 4.26
CA ALA A 523 5.37 -19.50 4.00
C ALA A 523 5.29 -20.73 3.07
N SER A 524 6.16 -21.72 3.28
CA SER A 524 6.37 -22.86 2.38
C SER A 524 5.22 -23.88 2.34
N PHE A 525 4.49 -24.09 3.44
CA PHE A 525 3.42 -25.10 3.51
C PHE A 525 2.02 -24.57 3.14
N ARG A 526 1.96 -23.51 2.33
CA ARG A 526 0.70 -23.03 1.75
C ARG A 526 0.14 -24.06 0.76
N THR A 527 -1.15 -24.33 0.86
CA THR A 527 -1.90 -25.23 -0.02
C THR A 527 -2.27 -24.58 -1.34
N HIS A 528 -2.44 -23.26 -1.33
CA HIS A 528 -2.70 -22.43 -2.49
C HIS A 528 -2.16 -21.02 -2.24
N ASP A 529 -1.95 -20.26 -3.31
CA ASP A 529 -1.33 -18.93 -3.30
C ASP A 529 -2.03 -17.92 -2.36
N ASN A 530 -3.34 -18.08 -2.15
CA ASN A 530 -4.15 -17.15 -1.35
C ASN A 530 -4.45 -17.60 0.10
N GLU A 531 -3.90 -18.72 0.60
CA GLU A 531 -4.28 -19.29 1.91
C GLU A 531 -4.20 -18.27 3.05
N TRP A 532 -3.09 -17.52 3.13
CA TRP A 532 -2.90 -16.49 4.13
C TRP A 532 -3.82 -15.28 3.93
N THR A 533 -4.07 -14.89 2.69
CA THR A 533 -4.98 -13.79 2.34
C THR A 533 -6.40 -14.11 2.76
N ASP A 534 -6.87 -15.32 2.47
CA ASP A 534 -8.20 -15.80 2.86
C ASP A 534 -8.31 -15.93 4.39
N TYR A 535 -7.27 -16.47 5.04
CA TYR A 535 -7.22 -16.57 6.50
C TYR A 535 -7.30 -15.21 7.20
N VAL A 536 -6.50 -14.23 6.76
CA VAL A 536 -6.49 -12.86 7.31
C VAL A 536 -7.80 -12.14 6.99
N GLN A 537 -8.35 -12.32 5.79
CA GLN A 537 -9.65 -11.78 5.40
C GLN A 537 -10.76 -12.29 6.31
N ASP A 538 -10.79 -13.59 6.62
CA ASP A 538 -11.78 -14.15 7.53
C ASP A 538 -11.59 -13.64 8.96
N TYR A 539 -10.34 -13.52 9.42
CA TYR A 539 -10.03 -13.04 10.77
C TYR A 539 -10.46 -11.58 10.96
N LEU A 540 -10.08 -10.68 10.04
CA LEU A 540 -10.48 -9.27 10.11
C LEU A 540 -11.99 -9.09 9.87
N GLY A 541 -12.59 -9.98 9.09
CA GLY A 541 -14.01 -9.99 8.75
C GLY A 541 -14.34 -9.03 7.61
N GLU A 542 -15.63 -8.81 7.40
CA GLU A 542 -16.11 -8.13 6.20
C GLU A 542 -15.78 -6.64 6.12
N ASP A 543 -15.42 -5.99 7.23
CA ASP A 543 -15.09 -4.57 7.25
C ASP A 543 -13.76 -4.24 6.57
N TYR A 544 -12.96 -5.25 6.24
CA TYR A 544 -11.67 -5.13 5.58
C TYR A 544 -11.66 -5.89 4.27
N LEU A 545 -10.90 -5.38 3.29
CA LEU A 545 -10.64 -6.07 2.03
C LEU A 545 -9.14 -6.04 1.72
N PRO A 546 -8.60 -7.09 1.08
CA PRO A 546 -7.24 -7.07 0.57
C PRO A 546 -7.17 -6.10 -0.62
N ILE A 547 -6.29 -5.12 -0.54
CA ILE A 547 -6.03 -4.17 -1.63
C ILE A 547 -4.85 -4.62 -2.49
N ALA A 548 -3.90 -5.34 -1.91
CA ALA A 548 -2.80 -5.96 -2.63
C ALA A 548 -2.29 -7.20 -1.87
N SER A 549 -1.92 -8.24 -2.61
CA SER A 549 -1.30 -9.45 -2.07
C SER A 549 -0.28 -9.95 -3.07
N MET A 550 0.98 -9.95 -2.68
CA MET A 550 2.07 -10.39 -3.52
C MET A 550 2.91 -11.42 -2.79
N PHE A 551 3.50 -12.33 -3.55
CA PHE A 551 4.46 -13.28 -3.02
C PHE A 551 5.55 -13.57 -4.03
N ILE A 552 6.71 -13.94 -3.52
CA ILE A 552 7.82 -14.51 -4.28
C ILE A 552 8.44 -15.61 -3.42
N TRP A 553 8.53 -16.82 -3.98
CA TRP A 553 8.86 -18.01 -3.20
C TRP A 553 8.02 -18.11 -1.92
N ASP A 554 8.64 -18.02 -0.75
CA ASP A 554 8.01 -18.16 0.56
C ASP A 554 7.91 -16.83 1.32
N ILE A 555 7.99 -15.72 0.60
CA ILE A 555 7.82 -14.37 1.12
C ILE A 555 6.46 -13.86 0.66
N ILE A 556 5.64 -13.35 1.57
CA ILE A 556 4.32 -12.77 1.28
C ILE A 556 4.29 -11.34 1.82
N LEU A 557 3.73 -10.42 1.03
CA LEU A 557 3.32 -9.10 1.48
C LEU A 557 1.84 -8.90 1.15
N LEU A 558 1.03 -8.73 2.19
CA LEU A 558 -0.41 -8.53 2.11
C LEU A 558 -0.74 -7.15 2.68
N VAL A 559 -1.55 -6.37 1.97
CA VAL A 559 -2.07 -5.09 2.46
C VAL A 559 -3.59 -5.16 2.50
N MET A 560 -4.15 -5.05 3.70
CA MET A 560 -5.58 -4.99 3.97
C MET A 560 -5.97 -3.55 4.28
N ALA A 561 -7.09 -3.09 3.74
CA ALA A 561 -7.65 -1.78 4.06
C ALA A 561 -9.09 -1.91 4.55
N SER A 562 -9.47 -1.05 5.49
CA SER A 562 -10.86 -0.87 5.87
C SER A 562 -11.68 -0.47 4.65
N LYS A 563 -12.88 -1.03 4.53
CA LYS A 563 -13.89 -0.64 3.53
C LYS A 563 -14.04 0.89 3.45
N ARG A 564 -13.94 1.58 4.59
CA ARG A 564 -14.04 3.05 4.70
C ARG A 564 -12.94 3.81 3.99
N SER A 565 -11.77 3.20 3.89
CA SER A 565 -10.58 3.77 3.29
C SER A 565 -10.47 3.45 1.79
N LEU A 566 -11.14 2.41 1.30
CA LEU A 566 -11.00 1.94 -0.10
C LEU A 566 -11.23 3.02 -1.16
N LEU A 567 -12.24 3.87 -0.97
CA LEU A 567 -12.58 4.93 -1.92
C LEU A 567 -11.55 6.08 -1.90
N LYS A 568 -10.66 6.11 -0.92
CA LYS A 568 -9.57 7.07 -0.77
C LYS A 568 -8.23 6.51 -1.29
N ILE A 569 -8.18 5.23 -1.64
CA ILE A 569 -6.97 4.54 -2.09
C ILE A 569 -6.95 4.42 -3.62
N THR A 570 -5.86 4.88 -4.24
CA THR A 570 -5.61 4.83 -5.67
C THR A 570 -4.16 4.44 -5.95
N ASN A 571 -3.80 4.28 -7.23
CA ASN A 571 -2.41 4.09 -7.68
C ASN A 571 -1.70 2.98 -6.91
N ILE A 572 -2.39 1.86 -6.73
CA ILE A 572 -1.78 0.67 -6.14
C ILE A 572 -0.84 0.09 -7.20
N GLU A 573 0.41 -0.11 -6.84
CA GLU A 573 1.44 -0.74 -7.68
C GLU A 573 2.20 -1.76 -6.83
N GLY A 574 2.75 -2.80 -7.44
CA GLY A 574 3.45 -3.85 -6.74
C GLY A 574 4.58 -4.43 -7.58
N SER A 575 5.70 -4.78 -6.94
CA SER A 575 6.83 -5.42 -7.60
C SER A 575 7.55 -6.41 -6.69
N THR A 576 8.05 -7.49 -7.26
CA THR A 576 8.79 -8.55 -6.56
C THR A 576 10.22 -8.66 -7.07
N ARG A 577 11.17 -8.94 -6.17
CA ARG A 577 12.57 -9.22 -6.53
C ARG A 577 13.14 -10.38 -5.74
N GLY A 578 13.51 -11.44 -6.44
CA GLY A 578 14.32 -12.53 -5.92
C GLY A 578 15.79 -12.13 -5.92
N THR A 579 16.56 -12.58 -4.94
CA THR A 579 17.99 -12.27 -4.91
C THR A 579 18.75 -13.16 -5.90
N VAL A 580 19.66 -12.58 -6.67
CA VAL A 580 20.48 -13.31 -7.66
C VAL A 580 21.66 -14.06 -7.04
N HIS A 581 22.02 -13.78 -5.79
CA HIS A 581 23.18 -14.39 -5.13
C HIS A 581 23.05 -15.92 -5.01
N LYS A 582 24.05 -16.68 -5.50
CA LYS A 582 24.06 -18.16 -5.53
C LYS A 582 23.66 -18.85 -4.22
N SER A 583 24.13 -18.36 -3.06
CA SER A 583 23.85 -18.98 -1.75
C SER A 583 22.51 -18.58 -1.12
N ALA A 584 21.76 -17.67 -1.74
CA ALA A 584 20.49 -17.14 -1.26
C ALA A 584 19.33 -17.20 -2.30
N CYS A 585 19.64 -17.51 -3.55
CA CYS A 585 18.66 -17.67 -4.63
C CYS A 585 17.67 -18.81 -4.32
N GLY A 586 16.40 -18.62 -4.69
CA GLY A 586 15.34 -19.62 -4.51
C GLY A 586 14.46 -19.44 -3.26
N ASN A 587 14.89 -18.70 -2.23
CA ASN A 587 14.06 -18.43 -1.05
C ASN A 587 14.30 -17.09 -0.32
N LYS A 588 15.17 -16.21 -0.85
CA LYS A 588 15.45 -14.88 -0.29
C LYS A 588 15.18 -13.78 -1.29
N GLY A 589 14.66 -12.66 -0.84
CA GLY A 589 14.26 -11.59 -1.76
C GLY A 589 13.47 -10.51 -1.05
N GLY A 590 12.73 -9.73 -1.82
CA GLY A 590 11.85 -8.70 -1.31
C GLY A 590 10.65 -8.43 -2.20
N ILE A 591 9.66 -7.81 -1.60
CA ILE A 591 8.41 -7.40 -2.24
C ILE A 591 8.15 -5.96 -1.83
N ILE A 592 7.75 -5.14 -2.79
CA ILE A 592 7.31 -3.77 -2.52
C ILE A 592 5.93 -3.55 -3.10
N ILE A 593 5.05 -2.97 -2.29
CA ILE A 593 3.70 -2.52 -2.68
C ILE A 593 3.62 -1.04 -2.37
N SER A 594 3.28 -0.22 -3.36
CA SER A 594 2.97 1.20 -3.16
C SER A 594 1.48 1.45 -3.37
N MET A 595 0.98 2.51 -2.76
CA MET A 595 -0.36 3.02 -2.97
C MET A 595 -0.42 4.51 -2.68
N GLN A 596 -1.48 5.14 -3.14
CA GLN A 596 -1.82 6.50 -2.81
C GLN A 596 -3.05 6.51 -1.90
N TYR A 597 -2.95 7.13 -0.73
CA TYR A 597 -4.10 7.49 0.09
C TYR A 597 -4.34 9.00 -0.05
N LEU A 598 -5.44 9.38 -0.70
CA LEU A 598 -5.72 10.76 -1.10
C LEU A 598 -4.53 11.38 -1.86
N GLU A 599 -3.92 12.45 -1.34
CA GLU A 599 -2.74 13.10 -1.92
C GLU A 599 -1.42 12.70 -1.22
N THR A 600 -1.43 11.65 -0.40
CA THR A 600 -0.22 11.10 0.26
C THR A 600 0.09 9.68 -0.22
N SER A 601 1.34 9.44 -0.59
CA SER A 601 1.85 8.17 -1.11
C SER A 601 2.49 7.31 -0.01
N LEU A 602 2.12 6.04 0.04
CA LEU A 602 2.54 5.07 1.04
C LEU A 602 3.18 3.87 0.34
N CYS A 603 4.30 3.40 0.87
CA CYS A 603 5.07 2.29 0.31
C CYS A 603 5.40 1.28 1.39
N PHE A 604 5.11 0.01 1.15
CA PHE A 604 5.36 -1.11 2.05
C PHE A 604 6.35 -2.05 1.41
N CYS A 605 7.45 -2.33 2.10
CA CYS A 605 8.55 -3.15 1.64
C CYS A 605 8.75 -4.30 2.61
N THR A 606 8.92 -5.51 2.10
CA THR A 606 9.39 -6.66 2.89
C THR A 606 10.62 -7.29 2.28
N CYS A 607 11.40 -7.94 3.13
CA CYS A 607 12.49 -8.78 2.73
C CYS A 607 12.56 -10.07 3.57
N HIS A 608 13.22 -11.06 2.99
CA HIS A 608 13.81 -12.17 3.72
C HIS A 608 15.26 -12.25 3.26
N LEU A 609 16.20 -11.87 4.14
CA LEU A 609 17.62 -11.79 3.80
C LEU A 609 18.38 -13.05 4.23
N THR A 610 19.60 -13.22 3.69
CA THR A 610 20.42 -14.40 3.95
C THR A 610 20.70 -14.59 5.44
N ALA A 611 20.61 -15.85 5.89
CA ALA A 611 20.88 -16.25 7.26
C ALA A 611 22.39 -16.34 7.53
N ARG A 612 22.74 -16.70 8.78
CA ARG A 612 24.10 -16.82 9.35
C ARG A 612 24.71 -15.49 9.81
N ASN A 613 25.53 -15.59 10.85
CA ASN A 613 26.09 -14.42 11.53
C ASN A 613 27.10 -13.67 10.64
N GLU A 614 27.88 -14.41 9.86
CA GLU A 614 29.00 -13.93 9.06
C GLU A 614 28.56 -13.16 7.80
N HIS A 615 27.29 -13.31 7.38
CA HIS A 615 26.81 -12.86 6.08
C HIS A 615 26.24 -11.42 6.07
N PHE A 616 26.67 -10.52 6.97
CA PHE A 616 26.13 -9.16 7.03
C PHE A 616 26.43 -8.35 5.74
N ALA A 617 27.59 -8.55 5.11
CA ALA A 617 27.94 -7.87 3.86
C ALA A 617 27.03 -8.33 2.70
N MET A 618 26.70 -9.62 2.68
CA MET A 618 25.75 -10.18 1.72
C MET A 618 24.34 -9.63 1.93
N ARG A 619 23.88 -9.50 3.19
CA ARG A 619 22.60 -8.83 3.51
C ARG A 619 22.55 -7.40 2.99
N ASN A 620 23.64 -6.63 3.16
CA ASN A 620 23.74 -5.27 2.62
C ASN A 620 23.58 -5.26 1.08
N SER A 621 24.30 -6.14 0.39
CA SER A 621 24.22 -6.26 -1.08
C SER A 621 22.81 -6.65 -1.56
N MET A 622 22.16 -7.59 -0.88
CA MET A 622 20.79 -8.00 -1.17
C MET A 622 19.79 -6.84 -0.99
N LEU A 623 19.95 -6.01 0.06
CA LEU A 623 19.13 -4.81 0.23
C LEU A 623 19.28 -3.84 -0.93
N GLU A 624 20.52 -3.56 -1.36
CA GLU A 624 20.80 -2.69 -2.50
C GLU A 624 20.22 -3.22 -3.81
N GLU A 625 20.26 -4.54 -3.99
CA GLU A 625 19.69 -5.24 -5.15
C GLU A 625 18.16 -5.14 -5.17
N ILE A 626 17.51 -5.48 -4.06
CA ILE A 626 16.05 -5.39 -3.90
C ILE A 626 15.61 -3.95 -4.18
N ILE A 627 16.23 -2.96 -3.54
CA ILE A 627 15.87 -1.55 -3.70
C ILE A 627 16.14 -1.05 -5.14
N GLY A 628 17.29 -1.41 -5.73
CA GLY A 628 17.74 -0.88 -7.03
C GLY A 628 17.01 -1.42 -8.26
N ASN A 629 16.40 -2.61 -8.15
CA ASN A 629 15.80 -3.30 -9.29
C ASN A 629 14.28 -3.23 -9.32
N ILE A 630 13.66 -2.61 -8.32
CA ILE A 630 12.22 -2.42 -8.28
C ILE A 630 11.79 -1.34 -9.26
N ARG A 631 10.62 -1.55 -9.86
CA ARG A 631 10.06 -0.73 -10.95
C ARG A 631 8.67 -0.27 -10.56
N LEU A 632 8.61 0.76 -9.71
CA LEU A 632 7.38 1.34 -9.17
C LEU A 632 7.46 2.86 -9.18
N GLY A 633 6.32 3.52 -9.37
CA GLY A 633 6.21 4.97 -9.46
C GLY A 633 7.06 5.55 -10.60
N ILE A 634 7.97 6.46 -10.26
CA ILE A 634 8.98 6.97 -11.18
C ILE A 634 10.08 5.92 -11.32
N LEU A 635 10.09 5.23 -12.46
CA LEU A 635 10.88 4.02 -12.71
C LEU A 635 12.39 4.17 -12.46
N ASP A 636 12.94 5.34 -12.76
CA ASP A 636 14.37 5.62 -12.61
C ASP A 636 14.74 6.29 -11.27
N ALA A 637 13.73 6.60 -10.44
CA ALA A 637 13.95 7.15 -9.11
C ALA A 637 14.16 6.03 -8.09
N ASP A 638 14.96 6.31 -7.06
CA ASP A 638 15.12 5.38 -5.95
C ASP A 638 13.79 5.20 -5.22
N VAL A 639 13.34 3.95 -5.09
CA VAL A 639 12.05 3.58 -4.48
C VAL A 639 11.94 4.08 -3.02
N THR A 640 13.07 4.24 -2.32
CA THR A 640 13.10 4.75 -0.94
C THR A 640 13.09 6.28 -0.82
N ALA A 641 13.10 6.99 -1.95
CA ALA A 641 13.17 8.45 -1.99
C ALA A 641 11.95 9.10 -2.66
N GLN A 642 11.06 8.33 -3.29
CA GLN A 642 9.98 8.88 -4.13
C GLN A 642 8.57 8.84 -3.50
N PHE A 643 8.39 8.21 -2.34
CA PHE A 643 7.11 8.16 -1.62
C PHE A 643 7.16 8.97 -0.31
N ASP A 644 6.01 9.53 0.09
CA ASP A 644 5.90 10.36 1.30
C ASP A 644 6.24 9.55 2.56
N HIS A 645 5.80 8.29 2.62
CA HIS A 645 6.13 7.35 3.69
C HIS A 645 6.49 5.97 3.11
N VAL A 646 7.63 5.43 3.55
CA VAL A 646 8.13 4.09 3.20
C VAL A 646 8.28 3.29 4.48
N PHE A 647 7.63 2.14 4.56
CA PHE A 647 7.72 1.18 5.66
C PHE A 647 8.49 -0.04 5.17
N PHE A 648 9.57 -0.41 5.83
CA PHE A 648 10.37 -1.59 5.48
C PHE A 648 10.43 -2.55 6.65
N PHE A 649 9.81 -3.71 6.51
CA PHE A 649 9.65 -4.68 7.59
C PHE A 649 9.74 -6.11 7.07
N GLY A 650 10.35 -7.00 7.84
CA GLY A 650 10.65 -8.34 7.36
C GLY A 650 11.58 -9.11 8.27
N ASP A 651 12.03 -10.26 7.81
CA ASP A 651 13.17 -10.98 8.39
C ASP A 651 14.46 -10.48 7.71
N PHE A 652 15.05 -9.46 8.33
CA PHE A 652 16.32 -8.90 7.88
C PHE A 652 17.51 -9.80 8.24
N ASN A 653 17.33 -10.79 9.11
CA ASN A 653 18.35 -11.77 9.49
C ASN A 653 19.69 -11.21 10.04
N TYR A 654 19.77 -9.93 10.40
CA TYR A 654 20.92 -9.39 11.13
C TYR A 654 20.98 -9.95 12.55
N ARG A 655 22.20 -10.12 13.06
CA ARG A 655 22.47 -10.90 14.27
C ARG A 655 23.11 -10.05 15.35
N CYS A 656 22.96 -10.43 16.61
CA CYS A 656 23.68 -9.84 17.72
C CYS A 656 25.07 -10.48 17.83
N ASP A 657 26.11 -9.72 17.53
CA ASP A 657 27.50 -10.18 17.53
C ASP A 657 28.10 -10.11 18.94
N VAL A 658 27.68 -11.06 19.78
CA VAL A 658 28.07 -11.19 21.19
C VAL A 658 28.04 -12.65 21.62
N ASP A 659 28.87 -13.01 22.61
CA ASP A 659 28.90 -14.34 23.20
C ASP A 659 27.54 -14.75 23.78
N VAL A 660 27.14 -16.01 23.56
CA VAL A 660 25.83 -16.54 23.98
C VAL A 660 25.57 -16.35 25.49
N SER A 661 26.58 -16.57 26.33
CA SER A 661 26.46 -16.42 27.80
C SER A 661 26.20 -14.96 28.23
N LYS A 662 26.80 -13.99 27.53
CA LYS A 662 26.57 -12.57 27.76
C LYS A 662 25.19 -12.16 27.27
N ALA A 663 24.81 -12.61 26.06
CA ALA A 663 23.47 -12.37 25.52
C ALA A 663 22.38 -12.88 26.49
N GLU A 664 22.55 -14.10 27.00
CA GLU A 664 21.63 -14.67 27.99
C GLU A 664 21.56 -13.83 29.28
N THR A 665 22.70 -13.30 29.74
CA THR A 665 22.74 -12.40 30.92
C THR A 665 21.97 -11.11 30.67
N PHE A 666 22.16 -10.48 29.50
CA PHE A 666 21.42 -9.27 29.12
C PHE A 666 19.92 -9.53 29.01
N ILE A 667 19.52 -10.65 28.41
CA ILE A 667 18.11 -11.03 28.29
C ILE A 667 17.48 -11.29 29.66
N LYS A 668 18.12 -12.07 30.53
CA LYS A 668 17.62 -12.36 31.89
C LYS A 668 17.49 -11.13 32.77
N SER A 669 18.30 -10.09 32.51
CA SER A 669 18.24 -8.81 33.20
C SER A 669 17.34 -7.77 32.51
N ASN A 670 16.68 -8.13 31.40
CA ASN A 670 15.93 -7.22 30.53
C ASN A 670 16.75 -6.01 30.04
N ASN A 671 18.07 -6.15 29.97
CA ASN A 671 18.98 -5.11 29.49
C ASN A 671 19.18 -5.22 27.97
N TYR A 672 18.12 -4.91 27.22
CA TYR A 672 18.12 -5.03 25.76
C TYR A 672 19.00 -3.96 25.08
N GLU A 673 19.21 -2.82 25.71
CA GLU A 673 20.06 -1.73 25.20
C GLU A 673 21.51 -2.20 25.01
N GLU A 674 22.08 -2.87 26.02
CA GLU A 674 23.41 -3.46 25.93
C GLU A 674 23.50 -4.55 24.85
N LEU A 675 22.45 -5.35 24.67
CA LEU A 675 22.42 -6.35 23.59
C LEU A 675 22.37 -5.69 22.21
N LEU A 676 21.61 -4.60 22.06
CA LEU A 676 21.47 -3.85 20.80
C LEU A 676 22.76 -3.10 20.41
N ALA A 677 23.63 -2.76 21.36
CA ALA A 677 24.99 -2.27 21.04
C ALA A 677 25.81 -3.29 20.20
N HIS A 678 25.43 -4.57 20.22
CA HIS A 678 26.03 -5.63 19.41
C HIS A 678 25.24 -5.97 18.14
N ASP A 679 24.11 -5.33 17.88
CA ASP A 679 23.25 -5.59 16.71
C ASP A 679 23.93 -5.19 15.40
N GLN A 680 23.98 -6.13 14.45
CA GLN A 680 24.61 -5.87 13.16
C GLN A 680 23.85 -4.87 12.30
N LEU A 681 22.51 -4.80 12.33
CA LEU A 681 21.77 -3.84 11.50
C LEU A 681 22.12 -2.41 11.91
N ILE A 682 22.06 -2.11 13.21
CA ILE A 682 22.47 -0.81 13.76
C ILE A 682 23.91 -0.47 13.36
N LYS A 683 24.84 -1.42 13.50
CA LYS A 683 26.24 -1.22 13.09
C LYS A 683 26.35 -0.93 11.58
N GLN A 684 25.67 -1.69 10.74
CA GLN A 684 25.76 -1.55 9.27
C GLN A 684 25.08 -0.27 8.75
N GLN A 685 23.99 0.20 9.38
CA GLN A 685 23.44 1.52 9.07
C GLN A 685 24.48 2.62 9.31
N ASN A 686 25.22 2.53 10.41
CA ASN A 686 26.26 3.52 10.76
C ASN A 686 27.53 3.40 9.90
N SER A 687 28.00 2.19 9.62
CA SER A 687 29.29 1.97 8.94
C SER A 687 29.19 1.89 7.41
N ALA A 688 28.12 1.30 6.89
CA ALA A 688 27.94 1.04 5.46
C ALA A 688 26.86 1.93 4.81
N GLY A 689 26.14 2.72 5.61
CA GLY A 689 25.13 3.66 5.12
C GLY A 689 23.90 3.02 4.45
N ILE A 690 23.69 1.72 4.67
CA ILE A 690 22.51 1.00 4.17
C ILE A 690 21.23 1.58 4.78
N LEU A 691 20.14 1.56 4.03
CA LEU A 691 18.84 2.11 4.43
C LEU A 691 18.95 3.59 4.88
N HIS A 692 19.60 4.41 4.07
CA HIS A 692 19.82 5.83 4.34
C HIS A 692 18.52 6.58 4.63
N GLY A 693 18.48 7.23 5.81
CA GLY A 693 17.35 8.00 6.30
C GLY A 693 16.19 7.16 6.87
N PHE A 694 16.32 5.84 6.97
CA PHE A 694 15.35 5.02 7.71
C PHE A 694 15.55 5.16 9.21
N LEU A 695 14.43 5.21 9.92
CA LEU A 695 14.33 5.20 11.37
C LEU A 695 13.74 3.88 11.84
N GLU A 696 14.23 3.39 12.96
CA GLU A 696 13.63 2.27 13.67
C GLU A 696 13.08 2.76 15.02
N PRO A 697 11.83 2.43 15.39
CA PRO A 697 11.35 2.72 16.74
C PRO A 697 12.21 2.00 17.80
N VAL A 698 12.30 2.58 19.01
CA VAL A 698 13.11 1.99 20.08
C VAL A 698 12.61 0.59 20.43
N ILE A 699 13.49 -0.42 20.28
CA ILE A 699 13.20 -1.81 20.65
C ILE A 699 13.19 -1.93 22.18
N LYS A 700 12.05 -2.35 22.74
CA LYS A 700 11.84 -2.58 24.18
C LYS A 700 11.40 -4.00 24.52
N PHE A 701 11.48 -4.90 23.55
CA PHE A 701 11.09 -6.30 23.66
C PHE A 701 12.32 -7.20 23.52
N ALA A 702 12.22 -8.44 24.00
CA ALA A 702 13.31 -9.41 23.93
C ALA A 702 13.59 -9.87 22.47
N PRO A 703 14.80 -10.39 22.16
CA PRO A 703 15.14 -10.89 20.83
C PRO A 703 14.11 -11.87 20.28
N THR A 704 13.79 -11.76 19.00
CA THR A 704 12.70 -12.53 18.38
C THR A 704 13.17 -13.89 17.86
N TYR A 705 14.47 -14.13 17.80
CA TYR A 705 15.08 -15.35 17.31
C TYR A 705 16.31 -15.71 18.17
N ARG A 706 16.70 -16.97 18.39
CA ARG A 706 16.04 -18.23 18.01
C ARG A 706 15.39 -18.85 19.24
N LEU A 707 14.08 -19.02 19.21
CA LEU A 707 13.32 -19.62 20.31
C LEU A 707 12.93 -21.07 20.00
N ASN A 708 12.69 -21.84 21.05
CA ASN A 708 12.11 -23.17 20.95
C ASN A 708 10.59 -23.06 20.71
N VAL A 709 10.08 -23.83 19.74
CA VAL A 709 8.67 -23.93 19.37
C VAL A 709 7.78 -24.61 20.42
N THR A 710 8.35 -25.18 21.48
CA THR A 710 7.62 -25.89 22.55
C THR A 710 7.75 -25.26 23.93
N SER A 711 8.87 -24.58 24.24
CA SER A 711 9.15 -24.07 25.59
C SER A 711 9.30 -22.55 25.70
N SER A 712 9.27 -21.80 24.60
CA SER A 712 9.57 -20.35 24.56
C SER A 712 10.94 -19.97 25.15
N GLU A 713 11.85 -20.93 25.30
CA GLU A 713 13.22 -20.69 25.72
C GLU A 713 14.13 -20.45 24.50
N TYR A 714 15.19 -19.68 24.68
CA TYR A 714 16.17 -19.46 23.62
C TYR A 714 17.00 -20.72 23.35
N VAL A 715 17.20 -21.02 22.06
CA VAL A 715 18.12 -22.07 21.62
C VAL A 715 19.53 -21.48 21.64
N LEU A 716 20.26 -21.70 22.73
CA LEU A 716 21.59 -21.15 23.01
C LEU A 716 22.74 -21.79 22.17
N LYS A 717 22.45 -22.19 20.93
CA LYS A 717 23.48 -22.58 19.93
C LYS A 717 24.10 -21.36 19.25
N SER A 718 23.38 -20.25 19.22
CA SER A 718 23.80 -18.95 18.69
C SER A 718 23.23 -17.84 19.56
N SER A 719 23.82 -16.65 19.48
CA SER A 719 23.33 -15.49 20.21
C SER A 719 21.90 -15.14 19.77
N PRO A 720 20.93 -15.01 20.71
CA PRO A 720 19.62 -14.48 20.39
C PRO A 720 19.71 -13.11 19.70
N SER A 721 18.90 -12.90 18.67
CA SER A 721 19.03 -11.80 17.72
C SER A 721 17.67 -11.18 17.35
N TYR A 722 17.71 -9.91 16.94
CA TYR A 722 16.58 -9.17 16.39
C TYR A 722 16.57 -9.29 14.87
N CYS A 723 16.15 -10.46 14.37
CA CYS A 723 16.05 -10.73 12.94
C CYS A 723 14.86 -10.01 12.31
N ASP A 724 13.73 -9.98 13.03
CA ASP A 724 12.46 -9.43 12.59
C ASP A 724 12.36 -7.95 12.96
N ARG A 725 12.24 -7.06 11.97
CA ARG A 725 12.36 -5.60 12.18
C ARG A 725 11.27 -4.83 11.45
N VAL A 726 10.93 -3.63 11.97
CA VAL A 726 10.07 -2.65 11.29
C VAL A 726 10.73 -1.28 11.29
N LEU A 727 11.20 -0.85 10.13
CA LEU A 727 11.79 0.46 9.88
C LEU A 727 10.83 1.33 9.06
N TYR A 728 10.99 2.64 9.15
CA TYR A 728 10.23 3.58 8.33
C TYR A 728 11.08 4.78 7.93
N LYS A 729 10.77 5.34 6.77
CA LYS A 729 11.35 6.59 6.25
C LYS A 729 10.19 7.47 5.81
N SER A 730 10.34 8.77 5.94
CA SER A 730 9.36 9.72 5.43
C SER A 730 10.08 10.89 4.78
N MET A 731 9.46 11.47 3.76
CA MET A 731 9.96 12.71 3.20
C MET A 731 10.00 13.79 4.27
N LEU A 732 10.94 14.73 4.13
CA LEU A 732 11.05 15.86 5.03
C LEU A 732 9.69 16.54 5.17
N ASP A 733 9.28 16.77 6.41
CA ASP A 733 8.04 17.45 6.79
C ASP A 733 6.73 16.69 6.58
N SER A 734 6.76 15.48 6.00
CA SER A 734 5.62 14.57 6.02
C SER A 734 5.44 14.04 7.44
N TRP A 735 4.26 14.26 8.03
CA TRP A 735 4.03 13.94 9.44
C TRP A 735 3.67 12.47 9.63
N ILE A 736 4.45 11.80 10.47
CA ILE A 736 4.24 10.43 10.90
C ILE A 736 4.61 10.30 12.38
N LYS A 737 3.88 9.45 13.11
CA LYS A 737 4.23 9.10 14.49
C LYS A 737 4.09 7.60 14.68
N CYS A 738 5.16 6.95 15.12
CA CYS A 738 5.07 5.59 15.64
C CYS A 738 4.37 5.63 17.02
N THR A 739 3.28 4.86 17.17
CA THR A 739 2.49 4.74 18.40
C THR A 739 2.76 3.45 19.16
N GLY A 740 3.43 2.48 18.54
CA GLY A 740 3.75 1.20 19.17
C GLY A 740 4.79 0.43 18.37
N TYR A 741 5.65 -0.31 19.08
CA TYR A 741 6.59 -1.26 18.50
C TYR A 741 6.79 -2.41 19.49
N SER A 742 6.35 -3.61 19.12
CA SER A 742 6.27 -4.74 20.04
C SER A 742 6.41 -6.08 19.31
N SER A 743 6.84 -7.09 20.06
CA SER A 743 6.71 -8.49 19.66
C SER A 743 5.63 -9.21 20.49
N ASP A 744 5.06 -10.28 19.95
CA ASP A 744 4.17 -11.17 20.70
C ASP A 744 4.90 -12.46 21.10
N PRO A 745 5.39 -12.58 22.35
CA PRO A 745 6.11 -13.77 22.81
C PRO A 745 5.20 -15.00 22.96
N ASP A 746 3.89 -14.81 23.08
CA ASP A 746 2.91 -15.88 23.36
C ASP A 746 2.37 -16.52 22.08
N LEU A 747 2.55 -15.88 20.92
CA LEU A 747 2.27 -16.49 19.63
C LEU A 747 3.40 -17.44 19.23
N ILE A 748 3.36 -18.65 19.79
CA ILE A 748 4.35 -19.70 19.56
C ILE A 748 3.93 -20.54 18.36
N LEU A 749 4.31 -20.09 17.17
CA LEU A 749 4.11 -20.85 15.92
C LEU A 749 5.44 -21.35 15.32
N SER A 750 6.50 -20.53 15.39
CA SER A 750 7.82 -20.82 14.84
C SER A 750 8.92 -20.50 15.85
N GLU A 751 10.17 -20.67 15.44
CA GLU A 751 11.34 -20.25 16.21
C GLU A 751 11.55 -18.72 16.25
N HIS A 752 10.71 -17.99 15.52
CA HIS A 752 10.60 -16.54 15.58
C HIS A 752 9.42 -16.11 16.44
N ARG A 753 9.44 -14.85 16.88
CA ARG A 753 8.27 -14.18 17.46
C ARG A 753 7.83 -13.06 16.53
N PRO A 754 6.52 -12.96 16.24
CA PRO A 754 6.01 -11.93 15.35
C PRO A 754 6.28 -10.54 15.92
N VAL A 755 6.56 -9.59 15.03
CA VAL A 755 6.83 -8.19 15.37
C VAL A 755 5.81 -7.29 14.69
N SER A 756 5.41 -6.22 15.34
CA SER A 756 4.55 -5.19 14.75
C SER A 756 4.94 -3.79 15.19
N ALA A 757 4.81 -2.83 14.28
CA ALA A 757 4.82 -1.41 14.60
C ALA A 757 3.55 -0.73 14.10
N THR A 758 3.12 0.30 14.82
CA THR A 758 1.88 1.02 14.55
C THR A 758 2.16 2.50 14.38
N PHE A 759 1.45 3.12 13.45
CA PHE A 759 1.71 4.49 13.03
C PHE A 759 0.42 5.28 12.89
N ILE A 760 0.49 6.56 13.22
CA ILE A 760 -0.47 7.56 12.77
C ILE A 760 0.22 8.36 11.67
N VAL A 761 -0.43 8.48 10.52
CA VAL A 761 0.05 9.21 9.35
C VAL A 761 -0.94 10.31 9.02
N ARG A 762 -0.47 11.54 8.73
CA ARG A 762 -1.34 12.61 8.25
C ARG A 762 -1.34 12.63 6.73
N CYS A 763 -2.44 12.20 6.14
CA CYS A 763 -2.62 12.20 4.70
C CYS A 763 -3.21 13.53 4.21
N VAL A 764 -2.67 14.07 3.12
CA VAL A 764 -3.15 15.32 2.53
C VAL A 764 -4.44 15.08 1.76
N ARG A 765 -5.43 15.95 1.97
CA ARG A 765 -6.72 15.90 1.27
C ARG A 765 -6.60 16.50 -0.13
N PRO A 766 -7.46 16.07 -1.08
CA PRO A 766 -7.62 16.78 -2.33
C PRO A 766 -8.03 18.22 -2.07
N VAL A 767 -7.41 19.13 -2.81
CA VAL A 767 -7.68 20.55 -2.73
C VAL A 767 -8.79 20.89 -3.71
N LEU A 768 -9.65 21.85 -3.34
CA LEU A 768 -10.69 22.36 -4.21
C LEU A 768 -10.40 23.83 -4.57
N SER A 769 -9.33 24.04 -5.32
CA SER A 769 -8.78 25.37 -5.61
C SER A 769 -9.69 26.19 -6.53
N CYS A 770 -10.41 25.53 -7.45
CA CYS A 770 -11.31 26.21 -8.39
C CYS A 770 -12.45 26.99 -7.71
N PHE A 771 -12.77 26.71 -6.45
CA PHE A 771 -13.83 27.38 -5.67
C PHE A 771 -13.33 28.37 -4.62
N MET A 772 -12.01 28.62 -4.54
CA MET A 772 -11.44 29.54 -3.55
C MET A 772 -11.57 31.00 -4.00
N LYS A 773 -11.88 31.90 -3.06
CA LYS A 773 -12.01 33.36 -3.26
C LYS A 773 -10.65 34.00 -3.52
N SER A 774 -9.61 33.57 -2.80
CA SER A 774 -8.24 33.99 -3.08
C SER A 774 -7.72 33.27 -4.32
N GLN A 775 -8.03 33.81 -5.50
CA GLN A 775 -7.37 33.42 -6.74
C GLN A 775 -5.95 34.00 -6.72
N ARG A 776 -5.09 33.42 -5.87
CA ARG A 776 -3.66 33.72 -5.87
C ARG A 776 -3.09 33.36 -7.25
N PRO A 777 -2.05 34.05 -7.73
CA PRO A 777 -1.41 33.69 -8.98
C PRO A 777 -0.82 32.28 -8.89
N VAL A 778 -0.86 31.55 -9.99
CA VAL A 778 -0.24 30.22 -10.11
C VAL A 778 1.27 30.37 -9.96
N PRO A 779 1.94 29.62 -9.06
CA PRO A 779 3.40 29.68 -8.93
C PRO A 779 4.14 29.09 -10.14
N GLU A 780 5.14 29.83 -10.62
CA GLU A 780 6.21 29.36 -11.52
C GLU A 780 7.51 29.19 -10.73
N PHE A 781 8.06 27.99 -10.65
CA PHE A 781 9.35 27.72 -10.02
C PHE A 781 10.47 27.84 -11.05
N VAL A 782 11.47 28.67 -10.73
CA VAL A 782 12.63 28.97 -11.55
C VAL A 782 13.88 28.54 -10.77
N PHE A 783 14.64 27.62 -11.33
CA PHE A 783 15.87 27.12 -10.74
C PHE A 783 17.09 27.90 -11.22
N ASP A 784 18.03 28.11 -10.32
CA ASP A 784 19.41 28.46 -10.65
C ASP A 784 20.19 27.21 -11.06
N ASP A 785 21.52 27.30 -11.14
CA ASP A 785 22.38 26.16 -11.44
C ASP A 785 22.20 25.04 -10.40
N ILE A 786 22.06 23.81 -10.89
CA ILE A 786 22.01 22.59 -10.07
C ILE A 786 23.33 21.86 -10.23
N THR A 787 23.99 21.54 -9.11
CA THR A 787 25.32 20.93 -9.07
C THR A 787 25.36 19.70 -8.17
N VAL A 788 26.04 18.65 -8.63
CA VAL A 788 26.37 17.47 -7.84
C VAL A 788 27.76 17.61 -7.22
N LYS A 789 27.89 17.24 -5.95
CA LYS A 789 29.12 17.26 -5.15
C LYS A 789 29.32 15.91 -4.45
N GLU A 790 30.58 15.59 -4.15
CA GLU A 790 30.95 14.43 -3.31
C GLU A 790 30.36 13.09 -3.80
N TYR A 791 30.18 12.95 -5.11
CA TYR A 791 29.56 11.76 -5.67
C TYR A 791 30.50 10.56 -5.65
N THR A 792 30.07 9.48 -5.00
CA THR A 792 30.85 8.25 -4.78
C THR A 792 30.48 7.13 -5.75
N GLY A 793 29.41 7.29 -6.54
CA GLY A 793 28.94 6.28 -7.49
C GLY A 793 29.78 6.14 -8.78
N GLY A 794 30.92 6.83 -8.89
CA GLY A 794 31.78 6.86 -10.08
C GLY A 794 31.36 7.89 -11.14
N ALA A 795 32.09 7.96 -12.26
CA ALA A 795 31.75 8.90 -13.34
C ALA A 795 30.40 8.51 -13.99
N ILE A 796 29.58 9.51 -14.30
CA ILE A 796 28.30 9.37 -14.99
C ILE A 796 28.50 9.76 -16.45
N ARG A 797 28.16 8.86 -17.37
CA ARG A 797 28.22 9.10 -18.82
C ARG A 797 26.95 9.80 -19.31
N LYS A 798 27.13 10.88 -20.07
CA LYS A 798 26.07 11.76 -20.58
C LYS A 798 24.98 12.04 -19.52
N PRO A 799 25.36 12.60 -18.36
CA PRO A 799 24.44 12.81 -17.26
C PRO A 799 23.25 13.66 -17.70
N THR A 800 22.04 13.19 -17.39
CA THR A 800 20.81 13.96 -17.59
C THR A 800 20.04 14.09 -16.27
N LEU A 801 19.30 15.18 -16.12
CA LEU A 801 18.46 15.47 -14.96
C LEU A 801 17.00 15.49 -15.37
N CYS A 802 16.15 14.73 -14.69
CA CYS A 802 14.71 14.84 -14.78
C CYS A 802 14.17 15.43 -13.48
N ILE A 803 13.36 16.49 -13.59
CA ILE A 803 12.70 17.12 -12.46
C ILE A 803 11.24 16.64 -12.43
N CYS A 804 10.89 15.92 -11.37
CA CYS A 804 9.55 15.35 -11.21
C CYS A 804 8.84 16.01 -10.02
N ALA A 805 7.60 16.43 -10.22
CA ALA A 805 6.79 17.06 -9.17
C ALA A 805 5.32 16.69 -9.34
N ARG A 806 4.64 16.29 -8.26
CA ARG A 806 3.22 15.90 -8.35
C ARG A 806 2.27 17.07 -8.66
N PHE A 807 2.74 18.29 -8.50
CA PHE A 807 2.00 19.53 -8.72
C PHE A 807 2.37 20.26 -10.02
N ALA A 808 3.29 19.71 -10.85
CA ALA A 808 3.71 20.31 -12.12
C ALA A 808 4.04 19.23 -13.15
N PRO A 809 3.98 19.49 -14.47
CA PRO A 809 4.48 18.56 -15.48
C PRO A 809 5.93 18.13 -15.21
N ASN A 810 6.22 16.83 -15.34
CA ASN A 810 7.60 16.34 -15.26
C ASN A 810 8.40 16.90 -16.44
N THR A 811 9.68 17.17 -16.23
CA THR A 811 10.53 17.70 -17.30
C THR A 811 11.05 16.58 -18.19
N GLU A 812 11.21 16.87 -19.47
CA GLU A 812 12.06 16.05 -20.33
C GLU A 812 13.49 16.01 -19.75
N PRO A 813 14.26 14.92 -19.94
CA PRO A 813 15.60 14.82 -19.40
C PRO A 813 16.56 15.89 -19.94
N ILE A 814 17.13 16.66 -19.02
CA ILE A 814 17.99 17.83 -19.30
C ILE A 814 19.44 17.37 -19.33
N LEU A 815 20.14 17.56 -20.45
CA LEU A 815 21.54 17.15 -20.60
C LEU A 815 22.49 18.07 -19.82
N SER A 816 23.44 17.48 -19.08
CA SER A 816 24.56 18.21 -18.47
C SER A 816 25.52 18.72 -19.55
N ARG A 817 26.29 19.76 -19.22
CA ARG A 817 27.35 20.23 -20.13
C ARG A 817 28.49 19.21 -20.28
N GLU A 818 28.79 18.52 -19.20
CA GLU A 818 29.82 17.50 -19.11
C GLU A 818 29.28 16.15 -19.58
N THR A 819 30.08 15.39 -20.34
CA THR A 819 29.66 14.12 -20.95
C THR A 819 30.16 12.88 -20.21
N ASN A 820 31.13 13.02 -19.30
CA ASN A 820 31.62 11.94 -18.45
C ASN A 820 32.21 12.54 -17.17
N THR A 821 31.43 12.60 -16.09
CA THR A 821 31.84 13.28 -14.84
C THR A 821 31.13 12.70 -13.63
N ALA A 822 31.77 12.74 -12.47
CA ALA A 822 31.12 12.45 -11.17
C ALA A 822 30.37 13.67 -10.62
N THR A 823 30.67 14.87 -11.09
CA THR A 823 30.09 16.14 -10.59
C THR A 823 29.42 16.92 -11.73
N PRO A 824 28.31 16.42 -12.30
CA PRO A 824 27.58 17.12 -13.35
C PRO A 824 27.00 18.46 -12.86
N ILE A 825 26.86 19.39 -13.81
CA ILE A 825 26.25 20.72 -13.59
C ILE A 825 25.19 20.97 -14.66
N TRP A 826 23.98 21.30 -14.22
CA TRP A 826 22.89 21.78 -15.08
C TRP A 826 22.74 23.28 -14.90
N LYS A 827 22.90 24.03 -15.99
CA LYS A 827 22.87 25.48 -15.98
C LYS A 827 21.44 26.01 -16.01
N LYS A 828 21.17 27.11 -15.31
CA LYS A 828 19.84 27.73 -15.23
C LYS A 828 19.19 27.97 -16.61
N GLU A 829 19.98 28.26 -17.65
CA GLU A 829 19.46 28.52 -19.01
C GLU A 829 18.88 27.26 -19.67
N THR A 830 19.25 26.07 -19.18
CA THR A 830 18.79 24.78 -19.70
C THR A 830 17.66 24.17 -18.86
N ILE A 831 17.46 24.66 -17.64
CA ILE A 831 16.46 24.12 -16.73
C ILE A 831 15.10 24.78 -17.03
N PRO A 832 14.05 24.01 -17.36
CA PRO A 832 12.74 24.56 -17.67
C PRO A 832 12.04 25.11 -16.42
N VAL A 833 11.20 26.12 -16.61
CA VAL A 833 10.34 26.67 -15.57
C VAL A 833 9.23 25.66 -15.25
N LEU A 834 9.07 25.31 -13.96
CA LEU A 834 7.98 24.44 -13.53
C LEU A 834 6.75 25.27 -13.20
N THR A 835 5.69 25.14 -13.99
CA THR A 835 4.40 25.81 -13.70
C THR A 835 3.51 24.89 -12.88
N SER A 836 3.09 25.36 -11.71
CA SER A 836 2.16 24.62 -10.84
C SER A 836 0.78 24.45 -11.50
N VAL A 837 0.10 23.33 -11.25
CA VAL A 837 -1.31 23.13 -11.63
C VAL A 837 -2.29 23.69 -10.59
N THR A 838 -1.78 24.19 -9.46
CA THR A 838 -2.58 24.74 -8.35
C THR A 838 -1.97 26.01 -7.77
N GLN A 839 -2.81 26.94 -7.35
CA GLN A 839 -2.43 28.19 -6.68
C GLN A 839 -2.42 28.09 -5.15
N VAL A 840 -2.77 26.93 -4.59
CA VAL A 840 -2.94 26.75 -3.14
C VAL A 840 -1.59 26.54 -2.48
N GLN A 841 -1.04 27.61 -1.92
CA GLN A 841 0.31 27.61 -1.33
C GLN A 841 0.40 26.66 -0.14
N GLU A 842 -0.65 26.57 0.69
CA GLU A 842 -0.73 25.65 1.83
C GLU A 842 -0.59 24.19 1.38
N TYR A 843 -1.12 23.85 0.20
CA TYR A 843 -0.92 22.53 -0.41
C TYR A 843 0.48 22.36 -0.96
N LEU A 844 1.03 23.37 -1.64
CA LEU A 844 2.39 23.32 -2.19
C LEU A 844 3.45 23.15 -1.09
N GLU A 845 3.25 23.72 0.10
CA GLU A 845 4.08 23.52 1.29
C GLU A 845 4.14 22.05 1.76
N THR A 846 3.18 21.21 1.35
CA THR A 846 3.18 19.76 1.61
C THR A 846 3.83 18.93 0.51
N ARG A 847 4.36 19.57 -0.54
CA ARG A 847 4.89 18.89 -1.73
C ARG A 847 6.41 18.87 -1.76
N HIS A 848 6.91 17.95 -2.58
CA HIS A 848 8.32 17.75 -2.82
C HIS A 848 8.60 17.77 -4.33
N ILE A 849 9.84 18.13 -4.66
CA ILE A 849 10.38 18.05 -6.01
C ILE A 849 11.47 16.99 -6.01
N LEU A 850 11.36 16.01 -6.88
CA LEU A 850 12.36 14.96 -7.07
C LEU A 850 13.30 15.37 -8.20
N LEU A 851 14.60 15.21 -7.94
CA LEU A 851 15.68 15.44 -8.89
C LEU A 851 16.31 14.09 -9.22
N VAL A 852 15.95 13.52 -10.36
CA VAL A 852 16.38 12.18 -10.79
C VAL A 852 17.55 12.31 -11.75
N ILE A 853 18.70 11.76 -11.35
CA ILE A 853 19.92 11.76 -12.16
C ILE A 853 19.96 10.48 -12.98
N LEU A 854 20.19 10.62 -14.28
CA LEU A 854 20.19 9.53 -15.24
C LEU A 854 21.53 9.46 -16.00
N GLU A 855 22.00 8.25 -16.28
CA GLU A 855 23.13 7.97 -17.18
C GLU A 855 22.62 7.59 -18.58
N GLY A 856 23.26 8.09 -19.63
CA GLY A 856 22.97 7.73 -21.03
C GLY A 856 24.03 6.81 -21.65
N SER A 857 23.63 5.95 -22.60
CA SER A 857 24.55 5.08 -23.33
C SER A 857 25.05 5.66 -24.67
N GLU A 858 26.09 5.06 -25.26
CA GLU A 858 26.58 5.44 -26.60
C GLU A 858 25.79 4.82 -27.76
N ARG A 859 25.10 3.68 -27.54
CA ARG A 859 24.48 2.87 -28.61
C ARG A 859 22.96 2.67 -28.50
N ARG A 860 22.29 3.07 -27.40
CA ARG A 860 20.83 2.95 -27.20
C ARG A 860 20.24 4.07 -26.31
N GLU A 861 18.94 4.33 -26.44
CA GLU A 861 18.13 5.26 -25.62
C GLU A 861 17.95 4.84 -24.15
N VAL A 862 18.51 3.70 -23.72
CA VAL A 862 18.31 3.19 -22.35
C VAL A 862 19.03 4.11 -21.36
N LYS A 863 18.24 4.88 -20.60
CA LYS A 863 18.68 5.68 -19.47
C LYS A 863 18.63 4.81 -18.22
N GLN A 864 19.64 4.92 -17.36
CA GLN A 864 19.66 4.24 -16.07
C GLN A 864 19.71 5.26 -14.93
N GLY A 865 18.86 5.11 -13.93
CA GLY A 865 18.94 5.89 -12.69
C GLY A 865 20.31 5.79 -12.02
N ARG A 866 20.86 6.93 -11.60
CA ARG A 866 22.12 7.05 -10.84
C ARG A 866 21.94 7.70 -9.48
N GLY A 867 20.73 8.16 -9.18
CA GLY A 867 20.36 8.64 -7.86
C GLY A 867 19.20 9.63 -7.89
N THR A 868 18.62 9.88 -6.72
CA THR A 868 17.48 10.77 -6.54
C THR A 868 17.73 11.73 -5.38
N GLY A 869 17.65 13.03 -5.65
CA GLY A 869 17.59 14.07 -4.63
C GLY A 869 16.15 14.52 -4.39
N VAL A 870 15.85 15.01 -3.19
CA VAL A 870 14.49 15.44 -2.79
C VAL A 870 14.52 16.84 -2.21
N ILE A 871 13.70 17.73 -2.75
CA ILE A 871 13.54 19.11 -2.25
C ILE A 871 12.17 19.23 -1.59
N THR A 872 12.14 19.57 -0.29
CA THR A 872 10.91 20.00 0.40
C THR A 872 10.56 21.43 0.00
N LEU A 873 9.27 21.70 -0.20
CA LEU A 873 8.75 23.05 -0.38
C LEU A 873 8.32 23.73 0.91
N LYS A 874 8.36 23.03 2.06
CA LYS A 874 7.95 23.63 3.33
C LYS A 874 8.86 24.77 3.76
N GLY A 875 8.26 25.88 4.17
CA GLY A 875 8.90 27.14 4.51
C GLY A 875 9.42 27.91 3.30
N ARG A 876 9.10 27.48 2.07
CA ARG A 876 9.69 28.01 0.82
C ARG A 876 8.64 28.56 -0.15
N VAL A 877 7.36 28.45 0.15
CA VAL A 877 6.27 28.95 -0.70
C VAL A 877 5.60 30.15 -0.06
N ILE A 878 5.00 29.98 1.12
CA ILE A 878 4.19 31.03 1.76
C ILE A 878 5.07 32.20 2.17
N GLY A 879 4.77 33.39 1.64
CA GLY A 879 5.51 34.63 1.93
C GLY A 879 6.94 34.66 1.37
N LYS A 880 7.27 33.78 0.41
CA LYS A 880 8.60 33.63 -0.21
C LYS A 880 8.61 33.89 -1.72
N GLU A 881 7.60 34.58 -2.24
CA GLU A 881 7.57 34.99 -3.65
C GLU A 881 8.82 35.82 -3.99
N ASP A 882 9.38 35.58 -5.18
CA ASP A 882 10.59 36.23 -5.71
C ASP A 882 11.82 36.13 -4.77
N THR A 883 11.79 35.20 -3.81
CA THR A 883 12.89 34.97 -2.87
C THR A 883 13.67 33.73 -3.27
N HIS A 884 14.96 33.89 -3.57
CA HIS A 884 15.85 32.75 -3.79
C HIS A 884 16.01 31.95 -2.50
N THR A 885 15.79 30.65 -2.62
CA THR A 885 15.94 29.69 -1.53
C THR A 885 16.96 28.64 -1.95
N GLU A 886 18.03 28.53 -1.16
CA GLU A 886 19.05 27.51 -1.34
C GLU A 886 18.56 26.14 -0.86
N PHE A 887 19.08 25.09 -1.48
CA PHE A 887 18.87 23.72 -1.03
C PHE A 887 20.15 22.90 -1.20
N GLU A 888 20.32 21.96 -0.28
CA GLU A 888 21.26 20.86 -0.37
C GLU A 888 20.51 19.59 0.06
N THR A 889 20.60 18.53 -0.72
CA THR A 889 19.98 17.23 -0.44
C THR A 889 20.96 16.11 -0.73
N ASP A 890 20.87 15.04 0.03
CA ASP A 890 21.55 13.79 -0.32
C ASP A 890 21.00 13.21 -1.62
N ILE A 891 21.88 12.59 -2.40
CA ILE A 891 21.54 11.80 -3.57
C ILE A 891 21.41 10.36 -3.10
N VAL A 892 20.20 9.83 -3.11
CA VAL A 892 19.93 8.45 -2.70
C VAL A 892 19.98 7.54 -3.93
N PHE A 893 20.76 6.47 -3.85
CA PHE A 893 20.83 5.43 -4.87
C PHE A 893 20.99 4.05 -4.23
N ARG A 894 20.11 3.12 -4.59
CA ARG A 894 20.00 1.78 -4.00
C ARG A 894 19.88 1.81 -2.48
N GLY A 895 19.18 2.82 -1.95
CA GLY A 895 18.97 2.98 -0.51
C GLY A 895 20.20 3.48 0.26
N LYS A 896 21.25 3.96 -0.41
CA LYS A 896 22.43 4.61 0.20
C LYS A 896 22.54 6.06 -0.24
N SER A 897 23.15 6.90 0.60
CA SER A 897 23.62 8.23 0.15
C SER A 897 24.89 8.07 -0.67
N VAL A 898 24.87 8.53 -1.92
CA VAL A 898 26.00 8.42 -2.86
C VAL A 898 26.58 9.78 -3.25
N GLY A 899 26.13 10.87 -2.63
CA GLY A 899 26.65 12.21 -2.87
C GLY A 899 25.63 13.28 -2.46
N LYS A 900 25.91 14.53 -2.82
CA LYS A 900 25.04 15.67 -2.53
C LYS A 900 24.66 16.42 -3.79
N LEU A 901 23.45 16.94 -3.81
CA LEU A 901 22.95 17.81 -4.86
C LEU A 901 22.59 19.15 -4.23
N SER A 902 23.15 20.24 -4.77
CA SER A 902 22.93 21.60 -4.29
C SER A 902 22.53 22.55 -5.40
N GLY A 903 21.76 23.57 -5.05
CA GLY A 903 21.36 24.66 -5.94
C GLY A 903 20.47 25.66 -5.22
N SER A 904 19.80 26.51 -5.98
CA SER A 904 18.77 27.40 -5.47
C SER A 904 17.61 27.49 -6.46
N PHE A 905 16.45 27.87 -5.94
CA PHE A 905 15.29 28.19 -6.76
C PHE A 905 14.52 29.36 -6.13
N MET A 906 13.73 30.04 -6.94
CA MET A 906 12.70 30.96 -6.49
C MET A 906 11.38 30.56 -7.13
N TRP A 907 10.27 31.01 -6.56
CA TRP A 907 8.99 30.97 -7.26
C TRP A 907 8.47 32.39 -7.46
N ARG A 908 7.78 32.60 -8.59
CA ARG A 908 7.13 33.88 -8.92
C ARG A 908 5.69 33.64 -9.35
N ALA A 909 4.85 34.66 -9.23
CA ALA A 909 3.53 34.64 -9.84
C ALA A 909 3.62 34.46 -11.37
N LEU A 910 2.89 33.49 -11.90
CA LEU A 910 2.62 33.38 -13.33
C LEU A 910 1.98 34.70 -13.79
N LYS A 911 2.69 35.43 -14.65
CA LYS A 911 2.15 36.65 -15.24
C LYS A 911 1.04 36.25 -16.20
N HIS A 912 -0.19 36.68 -15.94
CA HIS A 912 -1.21 36.62 -16.97
C HIS A 912 -0.64 37.33 -18.20
N ALA A 913 -0.63 36.64 -19.34
CA ALA A 913 -0.45 37.32 -20.62
C ALA A 913 -1.45 38.47 -20.59
N LYS A 914 -0.96 39.71 -20.69
CA LYS A 914 -1.85 40.83 -20.99
C LYS A 914 -2.68 40.36 -22.17
N GLU A 915 -4.00 40.45 -22.04
CA GLU A 915 -4.91 40.29 -23.17
C GLU A 915 -4.41 41.23 -24.27
N GLU A 916 -3.62 40.69 -25.21
CA GLU A 916 -3.23 41.32 -26.47
C GLU A 916 -4.31 41.06 -27.51
#